data_AF-A0A5B8XS36-F1
#
_entry.id   AF-A0A5B8XS36-F1
#
_cell.length_a   1.000
_cell.length_b   1.000
_cell.length_c   1.000
_cell.angle_alpha   90.00
_cell.angle_beta   90.00
_cell.angle_gamma   90.00
#
_symmetry.space_group_name_H-M   'P 1'
#
loop_
_entity.id
_entity.type
_entity.pdbx_description
1 polymer ?
#
loop_
_entity_poly.entity_id
_entity_poly.type
_entity_poly.pdbx_seq_one_letter_code
_entity_poly.pdbx_strand_id
1 'polypeptide(L)'
;MLACLMIQNKMIFLVVLLVSLTSCSDDSNTPNPSPDAGLPDMEVQDSGADMVEDSGEDLGDDTGWDMATDAADMGTDAGVCELPCGEQCCGDGEFCNFGSCVAPGSFCQRNEDCEDTDYCELTAPIELGTPPADGLACPPAGALPWGTCVARPSLGACTHQPDGGLAASVRYSWGNESATNDRVMMTPVVVQLDDDDCDGDADQDDIPEVVFLTFEGNDYNNNAGNSARLMAISAVDGSVVEKLGLDQTADEPIAGMAAGDIDGVPGNEVVVCNSNNRVQAYDAQGGSLWLSEPLGTCRTLVISDVDQDGSVEVIAGQEILNGATGATKVNLPGLSQEFSVVDVNGDGALDIVDPSNVYDASGALIAAGDFPATSVAVGQLDAAGPPEIISVDFASHTITIWRVDTTLPNSREIVRTIDLFELAASPNPCCQLSPSAQGCNSGGGAPVVADFTGDGVLDVGVATGFSFQVYDGARLMDSAVATGDTVAWSVPAQDCSSAQTGAAAFDLDNDGAAEALYADEATFRIYRGTDGDVQFSTCNTSGTIREKPVVADVDGDGFAEIVVVSNNYSSINCGGQKTTGVRVFGAENGHWARAARTSGEDLLGAPNAAPDLTLEVFVEREPELKVSARVRNLGDAPVPPGVTVSFYDGNPEDSGTPIGQTQTTRTLDVLGSTMVELNLQTEPSELYVVVNDDESANAWKECRMDNNVVGPVEPL
;
A
#
# COMPACT_ATOMS: atom_id res chain seq x y z
N MET A 1 21.81 -45.22 31.99
CA MET A 1 21.54 -45.37 33.44
C MET A 1 21.24 -43.97 33.95
N LEU A 2 19.95 -43.63 34.12
CA LEU A 2 19.28 -43.43 35.43
C LEU A 2 20.09 -42.56 36.39
N ALA A 3 19.58 -41.54 37.09
CA ALA A 3 18.28 -40.88 37.24
C ALA A 3 18.59 -39.67 38.18
N CYS A 4 18.05 -38.47 37.94
CA CYS A 4 16.88 -37.91 38.63
C CYS A 4 17.01 -37.74 40.17
N LEU A 5 17.02 -36.49 40.67
CA LEU A 5 16.09 -35.89 41.66
C LEU A 5 16.71 -34.57 42.21
N MET A 6 16.15 -33.36 42.06
CA MET A 6 14.90 -32.76 42.58
C MET A 6 14.94 -32.27 44.05
N ILE A 7 14.33 -31.08 44.26
CA ILE A 7 13.46 -30.68 45.41
C ILE A 7 14.21 -30.23 46.70
N GLN A 8 13.89 -29.16 47.45
CA GLN A 8 12.84 -28.12 47.45
C GLN A 8 13.08 -27.10 48.60
N ASN A 9 12.65 -25.85 48.38
CA ASN A 9 11.70 -25.03 49.17
C ASN A 9 11.90 -24.67 50.67
N LYS A 10 11.69 -23.36 50.91
CA LYS A 10 10.73 -22.69 51.83
C LYS A 10 11.22 -21.85 53.05
N MET A 11 10.71 -20.61 53.02
CA MET A 11 10.08 -19.79 54.08
C MET A 11 10.93 -18.96 55.04
N ILE A 12 10.56 -17.67 55.16
CA ILE A 12 10.19 -16.96 56.40
C ILE A 12 9.27 -15.75 56.06
N PHE A 13 8.29 -15.50 56.93
CA PHE A 13 7.24 -14.47 56.91
C PHE A 13 7.39 -13.52 58.12
N LEU A 14 6.52 -12.48 58.21
CA LEU A 14 6.17 -11.55 59.34
C LEU A 14 6.83 -10.15 59.25
N VAL A 15 6.21 -8.95 59.45
CA VAL A 15 5.03 -8.46 60.21
C VAL A 15 4.47 -7.11 59.63
N VAL A 16 3.13 -7.03 59.58
CA VAL A 16 2.09 -5.97 59.79
C VAL A 16 2.46 -4.51 60.18
N LEU A 17 1.78 -3.51 59.57
CA LEU A 17 1.13 -2.37 60.27
C LEU A 17 -0.09 -1.79 59.48
N LEU A 18 -1.21 -1.61 60.19
CA LEU A 18 -2.49 -0.99 59.82
C LEU A 18 -2.56 0.47 60.32
N VAL A 19 -3.16 1.40 59.56
CA VAL A 19 -4.05 2.47 60.07
C VAL A 19 -5.08 2.87 58.98
N SER A 20 -6.34 2.92 59.40
CA SER A 20 -7.59 3.32 58.72
C SER A 20 -7.89 4.83 58.78
N LEU A 21 -8.76 5.35 57.90
CA LEU A 21 -9.97 6.14 58.29
C LEU A 21 -10.90 6.42 57.09
N THR A 22 -12.19 6.46 57.41
CA THR A 22 -13.41 6.53 56.59
C THR A 22 -14.12 7.89 56.69
N SER A 23 -15.00 8.19 55.72
CA SER A 23 -16.32 8.90 55.79
C SER A 23 -16.50 9.88 54.61
N CYS A 24 -17.68 10.26 54.08
CA CYS A 24 -19.07 9.76 53.97
C CYS A 24 -19.86 10.86 53.19
N SER A 25 -20.91 10.46 52.44
CA SER A 25 -22.20 11.19 52.21
C SER A 25 -22.19 12.45 51.30
N ASP A 26 -23.21 12.84 50.52
CA ASP A 26 -24.42 12.25 49.89
C ASP A 26 -25.04 13.36 48.99
N ASP A 27 -25.95 12.94 48.08
CA ASP A 27 -27.22 13.58 47.72
C ASP A 27 -27.35 14.81 46.78
N SER A 28 -27.86 14.49 45.57
CA SER A 28 -29.24 14.77 45.11
C SER A 28 -29.61 16.01 44.25
N ASN A 29 -30.46 15.69 43.26
CA ASN A 29 -31.67 16.40 42.79
C ASN A 29 -31.63 17.44 41.65
N THR A 30 -32.28 17.03 40.56
CA THR A 30 -33.10 17.80 39.60
C THR A 30 -34.16 18.67 40.30
N PRO A 31 -34.74 19.74 39.70
CA PRO A 31 -35.87 19.58 38.77
C PRO A 31 -36.03 20.67 37.67
N ASN A 32 -36.87 20.31 36.68
CA ASN A 32 -37.45 21.12 35.60
C ASN A 32 -38.26 22.35 36.12
N PRO A 33 -38.57 23.36 35.29
CA PRO A 33 -39.93 23.39 34.70
C PRO A 33 -40.09 24.05 33.30
N SER A 34 -41.18 23.66 32.63
CA SER A 34 -41.82 24.29 31.44
C SER A 34 -42.70 25.51 31.82
N PRO A 35 -43.10 26.39 30.87
CA PRO A 35 -44.50 26.43 30.35
C PRO A 35 -44.60 26.93 28.87
N ASP A 36 -45.69 26.98 28.08
CA ASP A 36 -47.08 26.46 28.01
C ASP A 36 -47.74 27.04 26.72
N ALA A 37 -48.89 26.48 26.29
CA ALA A 37 -49.93 26.92 25.33
C ALA A 37 -49.69 26.80 23.79
N GLY A 38 -50.63 26.39 22.93
CA GLY A 38 -52.05 26.04 23.07
C GLY A 38 -52.74 25.85 21.68
N LEU A 39 -53.67 24.89 21.64
CA LEU A 39 -54.64 24.37 20.63
C LEU A 39 -55.45 25.40 19.78
N PRO A 40 -56.29 25.03 18.76
CA PRO A 40 -57.06 23.78 18.64
C PRO A 40 -57.38 23.14 17.26
N ASP A 41 -58.01 21.96 17.39
CA ASP A 41 -58.55 20.97 16.44
C ASP A 41 -59.66 21.44 15.48
N MET A 42 -59.83 20.68 14.39
CA MET A 42 -61.15 20.30 13.86
C MET A 42 -61.10 19.00 13.02
N GLU A 43 -61.70 17.93 13.54
CA GLU A 43 -62.06 16.69 12.81
C GLU A 43 -63.37 16.89 12.01
N VAL A 44 -63.51 16.23 10.84
CA VAL A 44 -64.77 15.55 10.43
C VAL A 44 -64.48 14.34 9.50
N GLN A 45 -64.99 13.19 9.95
CA GLN A 45 -65.38 11.88 9.34
C GLN A 45 -66.08 11.95 7.94
N ASP A 46 -66.38 10.91 7.13
CA ASP A 46 -66.26 9.44 7.04
C ASP A 46 -66.89 9.01 5.68
N SER A 47 -66.66 7.75 5.26
CA SER A 47 -67.40 6.90 4.29
C SER A 47 -67.23 7.18 2.78
N GLY A 48 -67.14 6.21 1.86
CA GLY A 48 -67.35 4.76 1.90
C GLY A 48 -68.09 4.29 0.62
N ALA A 49 -67.41 3.45 -0.17
CA ALA A 49 -67.86 2.35 -1.05
C ALA A 49 -68.89 2.51 -2.22
N ASP A 50 -68.56 1.73 -3.27
CA ASP A 50 -69.40 0.86 -4.12
C ASP A 50 -70.00 1.30 -5.49
N MET A 51 -69.39 0.73 -6.55
CA MET A 51 -69.92 -0.21 -7.56
C MET A 51 -71.25 0.09 -8.31
N VAL A 52 -71.21 -0.03 -9.66
CA VAL A 52 -71.85 -1.09 -10.49
C VAL A 52 -71.96 -0.68 -11.98
N GLU A 53 -71.37 -1.54 -12.83
CA GLU A 53 -71.73 -2.06 -14.18
C GLU A 53 -72.45 -1.20 -15.25
N ASP A 54 -72.04 -1.31 -16.53
CA ASP A 54 -72.75 -2.18 -17.52
C ASP A 54 -72.05 -2.28 -18.93
N SER A 55 -72.01 -3.54 -19.39
CA SER A 55 -71.83 -4.28 -20.66
C SER A 55 -71.44 -3.72 -22.05
N GLY A 56 -70.72 -4.60 -22.78
CA GLY A 56 -71.08 -5.10 -24.14
C GLY A 56 -69.97 -5.05 -25.20
N GLU A 57 -69.14 -6.10 -25.39
CA GLU A 57 -69.25 -7.20 -26.41
C GLU A 57 -69.02 -6.77 -27.89
N ASP A 58 -68.29 -7.44 -28.81
CA ASP A 58 -67.51 -8.70 -28.86
C ASP A 58 -66.90 -8.85 -30.31
N LEU A 59 -65.91 -9.77 -30.48
CA LEU A 59 -65.41 -10.44 -31.71
C LEU A 59 -64.54 -9.66 -32.74
N GLY A 60 -63.43 -10.15 -33.30
CA GLY A 60 -62.82 -11.49 -33.31
C GLY A 60 -61.60 -11.56 -34.26
N ASP A 61 -61.01 -12.76 -34.29
CA ASP A 61 -59.64 -13.18 -34.58
C ASP A 61 -59.18 -13.27 -36.07
N ASP A 62 -57.85 -13.48 -36.20
CA ASP A 62 -57.12 -14.34 -37.16
C ASP A 62 -56.59 -13.88 -38.54
N THR A 63 -55.23 -13.88 -38.59
CA THR A 63 -54.31 -14.46 -39.59
C THR A 63 -54.12 -13.86 -41.00
N GLY A 64 -52.84 -13.73 -41.41
CA GLY A 64 -52.43 -13.83 -42.82
C GLY A 64 -51.12 -13.12 -43.19
N TRP A 65 -50.01 -13.85 -43.21
CA TRP A 65 -48.75 -13.46 -43.85
C TRP A 65 -48.89 -13.40 -45.38
N ASP A 66 -48.30 -12.39 -46.04
CA ASP A 66 -47.52 -12.61 -47.26
C ASP A 66 -46.55 -11.44 -47.55
N MET A 67 -45.29 -11.78 -47.83
CA MET A 67 -44.22 -10.87 -48.25
C MET A 67 -44.38 -10.48 -49.72
N ALA A 68 -44.01 -9.24 -50.09
CA ALA A 68 -43.02 -8.96 -51.14
C ALA A 68 -42.95 -7.48 -51.59
N THR A 69 -41.70 -7.04 -51.72
CA THR A 69 -41.11 -6.09 -52.69
C THR A 69 -41.18 -4.57 -52.46
N ASP A 70 -40.01 -4.06 -52.06
CA ASP A 70 -39.35 -2.79 -52.44
C ASP A 70 -40.03 -1.95 -53.54
N ALA A 71 -40.26 -0.67 -53.25
CA ALA A 71 -39.30 0.38 -53.59
C ALA A 71 -39.88 1.77 -53.39
N ALA A 72 -39.12 2.58 -52.65
CA ALA A 72 -39.00 4.03 -52.75
C ALA A 72 -40.26 4.88 -52.44
N ASP A 73 -40.35 5.35 -51.20
CA ASP A 73 -40.81 6.71 -50.95
C ASP A 73 -40.03 7.37 -49.81
N MET A 74 -39.99 8.69 -49.88
CA MET A 74 -39.07 9.69 -49.34
C MET A 74 -38.72 9.65 -47.84
N GLY A 75 -37.45 9.99 -47.54
CA GLY A 75 -37.01 10.47 -46.22
C GLY A 75 -35.91 11.52 -46.37
N THR A 76 -36.29 12.79 -46.36
CA THR A 76 -35.40 13.89 -45.97
C THR A 76 -35.31 13.89 -44.45
N ASP A 77 -34.20 13.44 -43.90
CA ASP A 77 -33.66 13.98 -42.66
C ASP A 77 -32.15 14.06 -42.84
N ALA A 78 -31.61 15.27 -42.92
CA ALA A 78 -30.23 15.47 -42.52
C ALA A 78 -30.26 15.29 -41.01
N GLY A 79 -30.08 14.05 -40.56
CA GLY A 79 -30.18 13.66 -39.17
C GLY A 79 -29.34 14.61 -38.33
N VAL A 80 -30.00 15.30 -37.39
CA VAL A 80 -29.31 15.88 -36.26
C VAL A 80 -28.56 14.73 -35.61
N CYS A 81 -27.26 14.90 -35.42
CA CYS A 81 -26.46 13.93 -34.71
C CYS A 81 -26.96 13.90 -33.27
N GLU A 82 -27.83 12.97 -32.92
CA GLU A 82 -28.39 12.91 -31.56
C GLU A 82 -27.31 12.56 -30.53
N LEU A 83 -26.28 11.80 -30.95
CA LEU A 83 -25.11 11.43 -30.14
C LEU A 83 -23.81 11.61 -30.94
N PRO A 84 -23.25 12.83 -31.01
CA PRO A 84 -21.97 13.09 -31.64
C PRO A 84 -20.82 12.44 -30.87
N CYS A 85 -19.88 11.85 -31.61
CA CYS A 85 -18.71 11.20 -31.08
C CYS A 85 -17.50 11.45 -31.98
N GLY A 86 -16.73 12.50 -31.68
CA GLY A 86 -15.71 12.99 -32.61
C GLY A 86 -16.33 13.43 -33.95
N GLU A 87 -15.86 12.88 -35.07
CA GLU A 87 -16.38 13.18 -36.42
C GLU A 87 -17.58 12.30 -36.86
N GLN A 88 -18.08 11.41 -35.98
CA GLN A 88 -19.16 10.47 -36.28
C GLN A 88 -20.37 10.63 -35.35
N CYS A 89 -21.48 9.97 -35.69
CA CYS A 89 -22.70 9.90 -34.88
C CYS A 89 -22.95 8.45 -34.49
N CYS A 90 -23.18 8.19 -33.21
CA CYS A 90 -23.43 6.84 -32.71
C CYS A 90 -24.86 6.37 -33.02
N GLY A 91 -25.00 5.06 -33.25
CA GLY A 91 -26.29 4.44 -33.52
C GLY A 91 -27.11 4.19 -32.25
N ASP A 92 -28.38 3.82 -32.43
CA ASP A 92 -29.29 3.47 -31.33
C ASP A 92 -28.68 2.36 -30.44
N GLY A 93 -28.51 2.66 -29.14
CA GLY A 93 -27.97 1.73 -28.14
C GLY A 93 -26.45 1.71 -28.00
N GLU A 94 -25.73 2.52 -28.78
CA GLU A 94 -24.31 2.80 -28.59
C GLU A 94 -24.12 4.12 -27.84
N PHE A 95 -22.98 4.28 -27.19
CA PHE A 95 -22.56 5.55 -26.61
C PHE A 95 -21.18 5.95 -27.11
N CYS A 96 -20.88 7.25 -27.01
CA CYS A 96 -19.56 7.74 -27.37
C CYS A 96 -18.54 7.37 -26.31
N ASN A 97 -17.50 6.62 -26.70
CA ASN A 97 -16.35 6.34 -25.87
C ASN A 97 -15.07 6.56 -26.68
N PHE A 98 -14.19 7.45 -26.23
CA PHE A 98 -12.93 7.80 -26.95
C PHE A 98 -13.10 8.19 -28.42
N GLY A 99 -14.15 8.96 -28.76
CA GLY A 99 -14.42 9.33 -30.15
C GLY A 99 -14.86 8.17 -31.04
N SER A 100 -15.14 7.00 -30.44
CA SER A 100 -15.65 5.80 -31.07
C SER A 100 -17.02 5.43 -30.51
N CYS A 101 -17.92 4.94 -31.36
CA CYS A 101 -19.20 4.44 -30.91
C CYS A 101 -19.03 3.02 -30.38
N VAL A 102 -19.41 2.81 -29.11
CA VAL A 102 -19.20 1.56 -28.38
C VAL A 102 -20.54 1.05 -27.86
N ALA A 103 -20.76 -0.25 -27.99
CA ALA A 103 -21.90 -0.93 -27.38
C ALA A 103 -21.59 -1.26 -25.91
N PRO A 104 -22.55 -1.09 -24.98
CA PRO A 104 -22.37 -1.47 -23.59
C PRO A 104 -22.17 -2.99 -23.43
N GLY A 105 -21.17 -3.40 -22.64
CA GLY A 105 -20.93 -4.78 -22.21
C GLY A 105 -21.70 -5.16 -20.93
N SER A 106 -21.10 -6.04 -20.12
CA SER A 106 -21.66 -6.46 -18.82
C SER A 106 -21.78 -5.27 -17.87
N PHE A 107 -22.71 -5.34 -16.92
CA PHE A 107 -22.76 -4.37 -15.83
C PHE A 107 -21.55 -4.53 -14.91
N CYS A 108 -21.04 -3.42 -14.41
CA CYS A 108 -19.92 -3.35 -13.49
C CYS A 108 -20.13 -2.19 -12.51
N GLN A 109 -19.44 -2.23 -11.38
CA GLN A 109 -19.32 -1.15 -10.41
C GLN A 109 -17.86 -0.72 -10.24
N ARG A 110 -16.91 -1.61 -10.53
CA ARG A 110 -15.45 -1.35 -10.54
C ARG A 110 -14.76 -2.07 -11.70
N ASN A 111 -13.49 -1.78 -11.91
CA ASN A 111 -12.73 -2.36 -13.03
C ASN A 111 -12.55 -3.88 -12.90
N GLU A 112 -12.47 -4.41 -11.68
CA GLU A 112 -12.32 -5.86 -11.42
C GLU A 112 -13.54 -6.69 -11.86
N ASP A 113 -14.71 -6.06 -12.02
CA ASP A 113 -15.91 -6.72 -12.56
C ASP A 113 -15.79 -7.05 -14.06
N CYS A 114 -14.78 -6.48 -14.73
CA CYS A 114 -14.56 -6.61 -16.17
C CYS A 114 -13.38 -7.55 -16.49
N GLU A 115 -13.36 -8.10 -17.71
CA GLU A 115 -12.19 -8.85 -18.20
C GLU A 115 -10.97 -7.93 -18.32
N ASP A 116 -9.74 -8.46 -18.21
CA ASP A 116 -8.49 -7.68 -18.25
C ASP A 116 -8.33 -6.77 -19.49
N THR A 117 -9.04 -7.08 -20.59
CA THR A 117 -9.04 -6.26 -21.83
C THR A 117 -9.99 -5.08 -21.80
N ASP A 118 -10.84 -5.02 -20.77
CA ASP A 118 -11.96 -4.10 -20.61
C ASP A 118 -11.77 -3.27 -19.33
N TYR A 119 -12.56 -2.21 -19.19
CA TYR A 119 -12.64 -1.37 -18.00
C TYR A 119 -14.10 -0.98 -17.73
N CYS A 120 -14.41 -0.60 -16.49
CA CYS A 120 -15.75 -0.24 -16.09
C CYS A 120 -16.06 1.24 -16.40
N GLU A 121 -16.89 1.49 -17.42
CA GLU A 121 -17.36 2.83 -17.74
C GLU A 121 -18.61 3.18 -16.92
N LEU A 122 -18.38 3.87 -15.80
CA LEU A 122 -19.40 4.24 -14.80
C LEU A 122 -20.36 5.35 -15.25
N THR A 123 -20.09 5.96 -16.40
CA THR A 123 -20.93 7.04 -16.96
C THR A 123 -21.64 6.66 -18.26
N ALA A 124 -21.65 5.37 -18.62
CA ALA A 124 -22.46 4.88 -19.72
C ALA A 124 -23.95 5.16 -19.45
N PRO A 125 -24.76 5.49 -20.48
CA PRO A 125 -26.17 5.79 -20.30
C PRO A 125 -26.94 4.52 -19.89
N ILE A 126 -27.05 4.28 -18.58
CA ILE A 126 -27.86 3.20 -18.02
C ILE A 126 -29.19 3.81 -17.56
N GLU A 127 -30.22 3.71 -18.41
CA GLU A 127 -31.57 3.58 -17.86
C GLU A 127 -31.66 2.16 -17.29
N LEU A 128 -31.66 1.97 -15.96
CA LEU A 128 -32.26 0.82 -15.24
C LEU A 128 -31.97 0.82 -13.72
N GLY A 129 -33.00 1.14 -12.90
CA GLY A 129 -33.33 0.40 -11.67
C GLY A 129 -32.77 0.85 -10.31
N THR A 130 -33.66 0.90 -9.30
CA THR A 130 -33.37 1.18 -7.87
C THR A 130 -32.90 -0.05 -7.08
N PRO A 131 -31.95 0.07 -6.12
CA PRO A 131 -31.51 -1.04 -5.26
C PRO A 131 -32.46 -1.32 -4.07
N PRO A 132 -32.47 -2.54 -3.50
CA PRO A 132 -33.24 -2.87 -2.30
C PRO A 132 -32.49 -2.56 -1.00
N ALA A 133 -33.27 -2.27 0.05
CA ALA A 133 -32.78 -1.97 1.40
C ALA A 133 -32.45 -3.24 2.18
N ASP A 134 -31.35 -3.22 2.94
CA ASP A 134 -31.29 -3.64 4.36
C ASP A 134 -29.92 -3.26 4.96
N GLY A 135 -29.93 -2.87 6.25
CA GLY A 135 -28.92 -1.99 6.85
C GLY A 135 -27.80 -2.64 7.67
N LEU A 136 -26.68 -1.90 7.76
CA LEU A 136 -25.87 -1.60 8.94
C LEU A 136 -24.99 -0.35 8.64
N ALA A 137 -24.34 0.21 9.66
CA ALA A 137 -24.17 1.66 9.82
C ALA A 137 -23.01 2.33 9.06
N CYS A 138 -23.34 2.99 7.94
CA CYS A 138 -22.73 4.23 7.41
C CYS A 138 -23.81 5.33 7.33
N PRO A 139 -23.51 6.64 7.33
CA PRO A 139 -24.52 7.65 6.97
C PRO A 139 -24.97 7.42 5.52
N PRO A 140 -26.23 7.72 5.15
CA PRO A 140 -26.79 7.32 3.87
C PRO A 140 -26.27 8.18 2.72
N ALA A 141 -25.28 7.68 2.00
CA ALA A 141 -24.89 8.01 0.62
C ALA A 141 -23.93 6.89 0.18
N GLY A 142 -24.00 6.24 -0.97
CA GLY A 142 -24.91 6.16 -2.09
C GLY A 142 -24.42 4.93 -2.86
N ALA A 143 -25.29 4.10 -3.44
CA ALA A 143 -24.83 2.96 -4.22
C ALA A 143 -23.80 3.43 -5.27
N LEU A 144 -22.66 2.73 -5.39
CA LEU A 144 -21.72 2.98 -6.47
C LEU A 144 -22.51 3.05 -7.79
N PRO A 145 -22.29 4.08 -8.64
CA PRO A 145 -22.99 4.19 -9.91
C PRO A 145 -22.71 2.92 -10.73
N TRP A 146 -23.75 2.31 -11.28
CA TRP A 146 -23.57 1.18 -12.18
C TRP A 146 -22.97 1.67 -13.50
N GLY A 147 -22.01 0.94 -14.02
CA GLY A 147 -21.37 1.14 -15.30
C GLY A 147 -21.52 -0.06 -16.23
N THR A 148 -20.78 -0.01 -17.34
CA THR A 148 -20.69 -1.12 -18.29
C THR A 148 -19.25 -1.39 -18.70
N CYS A 149 -18.88 -2.67 -18.79
CA CYS A 149 -17.57 -3.08 -19.26
C CYS A 149 -17.39 -2.72 -20.73
N VAL A 150 -16.31 -2.02 -21.05
CA VAL A 150 -15.95 -1.62 -22.41
C VAL A 150 -14.47 -1.82 -22.66
N ALA A 151 -14.12 -2.13 -23.91
CA ALA A 151 -12.74 -2.40 -24.30
C ALA A 151 -11.82 -1.21 -23.99
N ARG A 152 -10.65 -1.52 -23.42
CA ARG A 152 -9.62 -0.52 -23.10
C ARG A 152 -9.12 0.17 -24.38
N PRO A 153 -9.08 1.51 -24.44
CA PRO A 153 -8.38 2.19 -25.53
C PRO A 153 -6.87 1.94 -25.42
N SER A 154 -6.15 2.09 -26.53
CA SER A 154 -4.68 2.10 -26.49
C SER A 154 -4.18 3.38 -25.84
N LEU A 155 -3.90 3.34 -24.54
CA LEU A 155 -3.18 4.40 -23.84
C LEU A 155 -1.70 4.35 -24.25
N GLY A 156 -1.11 5.50 -24.54
CA GLY A 156 0.34 5.61 -24.71
C GLY A 156 0.98 5.74 -23.34
N ALA A 157 2.14 5.11 -23.12
CA ALA A 157 2.84 5.14 -21.82
C ALA A 157 2.90 6.56 -21.23
N CYS A 158 2.32 6.72 -20.04
CA CYS A 158 2.21 7.97 -19.30
C CYS A 158 3.01 7.85 -18.01
N THR A 159 4.14 8.56 -17.93
CA THR A 159 5.04 8.47 -16.77
C THR A 159 5.07 9.72 -15.90
N HIS A 160 4.97 9.58 -14.57
CA HIS A 160 5.12 10.67 -13.61
C HIS A 160 6.61 11.02 -13.47
N GLN A 161 6.97 12.28 -13.69
CA GLN A 161 8.30 12.78 -13.40
C GLN A 161 8.26 13.67 -12.16
N PRO A 162 8.86 13.25 -11.03
CA PRO A 162 9.07 14.11 -9.88
C PRO A 162 9.87 15.37 -10.26
N ASP A 163 9.52 16.51 -9.68
CA ASP A 163 10.21 17.80 -9.94
C ASP A 163 10.70 18.50 -8.65
N GLY A 164 10.43 17.88 -7.49
CA GLY A 164 10.73 18.40 -6.16
C GLY A 164 12.10 18.00 -5.60
N GLY A 165 12.79 17.08 -6.29
CA GLY A 165 14.02 16.46 -5.82
C GLY A 165 13.83 15.59 -4.58
N LEU A 166 14.96 15.21 -3.96
CA LEU A 166 15.02 14.19 -2.90
C LEU A 166 15.00 14.77 -1.47
N ALA A 167 14.65 16.04 -1.32
CA ALA A 167 14.47 16.65 -0.01
C ALA A 167 13.18 16.14 0.64
N ALA A 168 13.22 15.87 1.94
CA ALA A 168 12.10 15.26 2.67
C ALA A 168 11.63 16.12 3.84
N SER A 169 10.35 16.01 4.17
CA SER A 169 9.75 16.59 5.38
C SER A 169 8.86 15.57 6.07
N VAL A 170 8.69 15.70 7.40
CA VAL A 170 7.76 14.84 8.15
C VAL A 170 6.34 15.25 7.79
N ARG A 171 5.59 14.34 7.17
CA ARG A 171 4.15 14.49 6.88
C ARG A 171 3.32 14.10 8.09
N TYR A 172 3.62 12.91 8.63
CA TYR A 172 2.89 12.33 9.75
C TYR A 172 3.85 11.81 10.82
N SER A 173 3.40 11.84 12.08
CA SER A 173 4.14 11.26 13.19
C SER A 173 3.21 10.71 14.25
N TRP A 174 3.53 9.53 14.74
CA TRP A 174 2.86 8.86 15.85
C TRP A 174 3.85 8.57 16.97
N GLY A 175 3.39 8.67 18.22
CA GLY A 175 4.15 8.33 19.42
C GLY A 175 4.56 9.54 20.26
N ASN A 176 4.67 9.33 21.57
CA ASN A 176 5.03 10.34 22.55
C ASN A 176 6.37 10.00 23.20
N GLU A 177 7.37 10.88 23.08
CA GLU A 177 8.69 10.68 23.67
C GLU A 177 8.68 10.47 25.19
N SER A 178 7.64 10.95 25.89
CA SER A 178 7.45 10.75 27.32
C SER A 178 6.77 9.42 27.67
N ALA A 179 6.12 8.77 26.70
CA ALA A 179 5.52 7.46 26.87
C ALA A 179 6.61 6.37 26.84
N THR A 180 6.40 5.34 27.65
CA THR A 180 7.34 4.22 27.76
C THR A 180 6.99 3.06 26.83
N ASN A 181 5.77 3.05 26.28
CA ASN A 181 5.18 2.02 25.44
C ASN A 181 5.02 2.42 23.96
N ASP A 182 5.50 3.59 23.54
CA ASP A 182 5.41 4.08 22.15
C ASP A 182 6.70 3.81 21.36
N ARG A 183 7.39 2.72 21.68
CA ARG A 183 8.69 2.37 21.11
C ARG A 183 8.51 1.31 20.05
N VAL A 184 9.14 1.50 18.90
CA VAL A 184 9.04 0.57 17.76
C VAL A 184 10.45 0.22 17.30
N MET A 185 10.68 -1.06 16.98
CA MET A 185 11.98 -1.60 16.55
C MET A 185 11.80 -2.83 15.65
N MET A 186 10.78 -2.77 14.79
CA MET A 186 10.49 -3.76 13.76
C MET A 186 10.04 -3.03 12.48
N THR A 187 10.17 -3.68 11.33
CA THR A 187 9.74 -3.14 10.05
C THR A 187 8.20 -3.13 10.01
N PRO A 188 7.53 -1.97 9.89
CA PRO A 188 6.07 -1.91 9.82
C PRO A 188 5.55 -2.53 8.51
N VAL A 189 4.26 -2.82 8.47
CA VAL A 189 3.54 -3.21 7.25
C VAL A 189 2.56 -2.10 6.87
N VAL A 190 2.37 -1.86 5.57
CA VAL A 190 1.37 -0.93 5.04
C VAL A 190 0.35 -1.72 4.25
N VAL A 191 -0.94 -1.63 4.64
CA VAL A 191 -2.05 -2.45 4.11
C VAL A 191 -3.39 -1.80 4.43
N GLN A 192 -4.42 -1.99 3.61
CA GLN A 192 -5.79 -1.54 3.91
C GLN A 192 -6.49 -2.51 4.85
N LEU A 193 -7.04 -2.02 5.95
CA LEU A 193 -7.76 -2.81 6.96
C LEU A 193 -9.21 -2.39 7.10
N ASP A 194 -9.61 -1.20 6.66
CA ASP A 194 -11.01 -0.80 6.69
C ASP A 194 -11.50 -0.12 5.41
N ASP A 195 -12.79 -0.30 5.18
CA ASP A 195 -13.61 0.25 4.10
C ASP A 195 -13.86 1.75 4.38
N ASP A 196 -12.94 2.61 3.92
CA ASP A 196 -12.98 4.06 4.07
C ASP A 196 -13.95 4.69 3.06
N ASP A 197 -14.16 4.06 1.90
CA ASP A 197 -15.01 4.59 0.81
C ASP A 197 -16.47 4.09 0.83
N CYS A 198 -16.76 3.12 1.70
CA CYS A 198 -18.06 2.51 1.99
C CYS A 198 -18.65 1.65 0.86
N ASP A 199 -17.82 1.02 0.04
CA ASP A 199 -18.29 0.16 -1.05
C ASP A 199 -18.48 -1.33 -0.67
N GLY A 200 -18.01 -1.71 0.52
CA GLY A 200 -18.27 -3.01 1.13
C GLY A 200 -17.10 -3.99 1.09
N ASP A 201 -15.92 -3.59 0.62
CA ASP A 201 -14.66 -4.29 0.89
C ASP A 201 -13.56 -3.32 1.38
N ALA A 202 -12.41 -3.88 1.74
CA ALA A 202 -11.22 -3.13 2.13
C ALA A 202 -10.13 -3.45 1.12
N ASP A 203 -10.02 -2.64 0.07
CA ASP A 203 -9.23 -2.92 -1.11
C ASP A 203 -8.29 -1.75 -1.48
N GLN A 204 -7.71 -1.77 -2.68
CA GLN A 204 -6.77 -0.73 -3.11
C GLN A 204 -7.33 0.69 -3.10
N ASP A 205 -8.65 0.90 -3.08
CA ASP A 205 -9.27 2.23 -3.13
C ASP A 205 -9.32 2.92 -1.76
N ASP A 206 -9.17 2.16 -0.67
CA ASP A 206 -9.12 2.63 0.70
C ASP A 206 -7.77 3.21 1.12
N ILE A 207 -7.78 3.95 2.24
CA ILE A 207 -6.55 4.53 2.81
C ILE A 207 -5.81 3.39 3.53
N PRO A 208 -4.53 3.14 3.21
CA PRO A 208 -3.80 2.10 3.92
C PRO A 208 -3.43 2.48 5.35
N GLU A 209 -3.41 1.48 6.22
CA GLU A 209 -2.90 1.54 7.57
C GLU A 209 -1.42 1.17 7.62
N VAL A 210 -0.65 1.93 8.41
CA VAL A 210 0.65 1.51 8.92
C VAL A 210 0.44 0.65 10.17
N VAL A 211 0.72 -0.65 10.06
CA VAL A 211 0.57 -1.64 11.11
C VAL A 211 1.93 -1.97 11.73
N PHE A 212 2.01 -1.96 13.06
CA PHE A 212 3.26 -2.21 13.78
C PHE A 212 3.02 -2.69 15.21
N LEU A 213 4.08 -3.23 15.82
CA LEU A 213 4.10 -3.57 17.24
C LEU A 213 4.91 -2.54 18.04
N THR A 214 4.38 -2.13 19.19
CA THR A 214 5.14 -1.33 20.16
C THR A 214 5.64 -2.17 21.34
N PHE A 215 6.60 -1.64 22.10
CA PHE A 215 7.07 -2.26 23.35
C PHE A 215 7.23 -1.27 24.51
N GLU A 216 7.03 -1.78 25.72
CA GLU A 216 7.21 -1.06 26.98
C GLU A 216 8.67 -1.11 27.47
N GLY A 217 9.21 0.05 27.83
CA GLY A 217 10.53 0.11 28.44
C GLY A 217 11.61 -0.44 27.49
N ASN A 218 12.41 -1.37 27.96
CA ASN A 218 13.39 -2.08 27.15
C ASN A 218 12.96 -3.53 26.87
N ASP A 219 11.69 -3.87 27.03
CA ASP A 219 11.19 -5.24 26.86
C ASP A 219 10.72 -5.51 25.43
N TYR A 220 11.61 -5.28 24.48
CA TYR A 220 11.37 -5.47 23.04
C TYR A 220 11.26 -6.95 22.62
N ASN A 221 11.64 -7.91 23.48
CA ASN A 221 11.37 -9.34 23.25
C ASN A 221 10.11 -9.84 23.98
N ASN A 222 9.33 -8.93 24.60
CA ASN A 222 8.15 -9.26 25.40
C ASN A 222 8.39 -10.36 26.48
N ASN A 223 9.52 -10.31 27.18
CA ASN A 223 9.84 -11.28 28.24
C ASN A 223 8.86 -11.21 29.43
N ALA A 224 8.24 -10.05 29.64
CA ALA A 224 7.24 -9.86 30.69
C ALA A 224 5.83 -10.37 30.28
N GLY A 225 5.60 -10.66 29.00
CA GLY A 225 4.32 -11.15 28.48
C GLY A 225 3.19 -10.11 28.51
N ASN A 226 3.55 -8.83 28.48
CA ASN A 226 2.63 -7.69 28.53
C ASN A 226 3.23 -6.39 27.97
N SER A 227 4.30 -6.49 27.18
CA SER A 227 5.01 -5.35 26.60
C SER A 227 4.45 -4.96 25.24
N ALA A 228 3.95 -5.94 24.48
CA ALA A 228 3.56 -5.75 23.09
C ALA A 228 2.20 -5.07 22.96
N ARG A 229 2.08 -4.14 22.00
CA ARG A 229 0.79 -3.60 21.54
C ARG A 229 0.73 -3.65 20.02
N LEU A 230 -0.33 -4.23 19.46
CA LEU A 230 -0.62 -4.16 18.03
C LEU A 230 -1.32 -2.84 17.74
N MET A 231 -0.70 -2.05 16.86
CA MET A 231 -1.14 -0.73 16.46
C MET A 231 -1.42 -0.71 14.96
N ALA A 232 -2.45 0.01 14.56
CA ALA A 232 -2.70 0.41 13.17
C ALA A 232 -3.05 1.90 13.15
N ILE A 233 -2.36 2.66 12.29
CA ILE A 233 -2.59 4.09 12.12
C ILE A 233 -2.77 4.43 10.65
N SER A 234 -3.61 5.41 10.35
CA SER A 234 -3.86 5.87 8.97
C SER A 234 -3.70 7.38 8.88
N ALA A 235 -3.43 7.87 7.68
CA ALA A 235 -3.39 9.29 7.37
C ALA A 235 -4.73 9.75 6.79
N VAL A 236 -5.63 10.25 7.65
CA VAL A 236 -6.96 10.71 7.26
C VAL A 236 -7.01 12.24 7.32
N ASP A 237 -7.37 12.88 6.21
CA ASP A 237 -7.50 14.33 6.07
C ASP A 237 -6.24 15.11 6.53
N GLY A 238 -5.05 14.59 6.21
CA GLY A 238 -3.78 15.19 6.61
C GLY A 238 -3.46 15.03 8.10
N SER A 239 -4.10 14.09 8.79
CA SER A 239 -3.90 13.82 10.21
C SER A 239 -3.77 12.33 10.52
N VAL A 240 -2.98 11.98 11.54
CA VAL A 240 -2.86 10.59 11.99
C VAL A 240 -4.08 10.20 12.82
N VAL A 241 -4.72 9.10 12.43
CA VAL A 241 -5.80 8.46 13.19
C VAL A 241 -5.33 7.10 13.67
N GLU A 242 -5.49 6.81 14.96
CA GLU A 242 -5.30 5.45 15.50
C GLU A 242 -6.57 4.63 15.19
N LYS A 243 -6.46 3.66 14.27
CA LYS A 243 -7.54 2.71 13.95
C LYS A 243 -7.55 1.55 14.95
N LEU A 244 -6.37 1.10 15.38
CA LEU A 244 -6.18 -0.03 16.29
C LEU A 244 -5.13 0.26 17.37
N GLY A 245 -5.36 -0.25 18.59
CA GLY A 245 -4.39 -0.19 19.68
C GLY A 245 -4.66 -1.22 20.77
N LEU A 246 -4.24 -2.45 20.55
CA LEU A 246 -4.54 -3.60 21.42
C LEU A 246 -3.31 -4.08 22.18
N ASP A 247 -3.43 -4.22 23.50
CA ASP A 247 -2.39 -4.86 24.31
C ASP A 247 -2.36 -6.37 24.02
N GLN A 248 -1.21 -6.85 23.58
CA GLN A 248 -1.00 -8.25 23.21
C GLN A 248 -0.06 -8.91 24.19
N THR A 249 -0.50 -10.04 24.76
CA THR A 249 0.27 -10.71 25.81
C THR A 249 1.38 -11.61 25.26
N ALA A 250 1.23 -12.10 24.03
CA ALA A 250 2.15 -13.08 23.45
C ALA A 250 3.01 -12.51 22.33
N ASP A 251 2.57 -11.51 21.59
CA ASP A 251 3.27 -11.02 20.38
C ASP A 251 4.69 -10.54 20.68
N GLU A 252 5.60 -10.69 19.71
CA GLU A 252 7.01 -10.31 19.87
C GLU A 252 7.31 -9.01 19.10
N PRO A 253 7.54 -7.87 19.78
CA PRO A 253 7.66 -6.54 19.14
C PRO A 253 8.83 -6.33 18.16
N ILE A 254 9.70 -7.32 18.01
CA ILE A 254 10.87 -7.31 17.12
C ILE A 254 10.82 -8.41 16.07
N ALA A 255 9.76 -9.23 16.08
CA ALA A 255 9.59 -10.33 15.15
C ALA A 255 8.76 -9.89 13.94
N GLY A 256 8.71 -10.76 12.93
CA GLY A 256 8.07 -10.50 11.65
C GLY A 256 6.57 -10.31 11.77
N MET A 257 6.06 -9.50 10.84
CA MET A 257 4.66 -9.22 10.57
C MET A 257 4.46 -9.21 9.06
N ALA A 258 3.29 -9.63 8.62
CA ALA A 258 2.81 -9.47 7.25
C ALA A 258 1.30 -9.27 7.35
N ALA A 259 0.75 -8.75 6.26
CA ALA A 259 -0.66 -8.56 6.12
C ALA A 259 -1.07 -8.77 4.66
N GLY A 260 -2.34 -9.09 4.48
CA GLY A 260 -2.97 -9.41 3.19
C GLY A 260 -4.16 -10.33 3.41
N ASP A 261 -4.96 -10.55 2.37
CA ASP A 261 -6.02 -11.56 2.37
C ASP A 261 -5.40 -12.96 2.56
N ILE A 262 -5.63 -13.59 3.71
CA ILE A 262 -5.10 -14.92 4.03
C ILE A 262 -6.10 -16.06 3.83
N ASP A 263 -7.38 -15.75 3.58
CA ASP A 263 -8.45 -16.75 3.57
C ASP A 263 -9.34 -16.75 2.31
N GLY A 264 -9.07 -15.84 1.38
CA GLY A 264 -9.78 -15.63 0.12
C GLY A 264 -11.10 -14.89 0.28
N VAL A 265 -11.35 -14.27 1.44
CA VAL A 265 -12.49 -13.40 1.69
C VAL A 265 -12.03 -11.95 1.53
N PRO A 266 -12.73 -11.12 0.75
CA PRO A 266 -12.36 -9.72 0.56
C PRO A 266 -12.12 -8.99 1.89
N GLY A 267 -10.97 -8.31 1.98
CA GLY A 267 -10.41 -7.73 3.20
C GLY A 267 -9.00 -8.27 3.46
N ASN A 268 -8.25 -7.59 4.34
CA ASN A 268 -6.90 -8.02 4.72
C ASN A 268 -6.80 -8.35 6.20
N GLU A 269 -5.97 -9.36 6.49
CA GLU A 269 -5.65 -9.81 7.83
C GLU A 269 -4.21 -9.45 8.21
N VAL A 270 -3.91 -9.52 9.51
CA VAL A 270 -2.55 -9.32 10.03
C VAL A 270 -2.05 -10.61 10.67
N VAL A 271 -0.88 -11.09 10.25
CA VAL A 271 -0.20 -12.25 10.84
C VAL A 271 1.09 -11.85 11.54
N VAL A 272 1.27 -12.34 12.76
CA VAL A 272 2.32 -11.90 13.68
C VAL A 272 3.04 -13.09 14.32
N CYS A 273 4.37 -13.04 14.35
CA CYS A 273 5.19 -13.94 15.18
C CYS A 273 5.04 -13.60 16.67
N ASN A 274 4.83 -14.62 17.51
CA ASN A 274 4.73 -14.43 18.96
C ASN A 274 5.90 -15.06 19.75
N SER A 275 6.09 -14.57 20.97
CA SER A 275 7.18 -14.96 21.89
C SER A 275 7.14 -16.44 22.33
N ASN A 276 6.06 -17.17 22.02
CA ASN A 276 5.93 -18.60 22.28
C ASN A 276 6.27 -19.46 21.05
N ASN A 277 6.89 -18.89 20.02
CA ASN A 277 7.25 -19.57 18.76
C ASN A 277 6.01 -20.07 17.99
N ARG A 278 4.93 -19.28 18.01
CA ARG A 278 3.70 -19.51 17.24
C ARG A 278 3.41 -18.29 16.36
N VAL A 279 2.56 -18.46 15.36
CA VAL A 279 1.99 -17.38 14.54
C VAL A 279 0.55 -17.17 14.96
N GLN A 280 0.18 -15.91 15.12
CA GLN A 280 -1.17 -15.46 15.41
C GLN A 280 -1.70 -14.66 14.22
N ALA A 281 -2.90 -15.00 13.75
CA ALA A 281 -3.63 -14.22 12.75
C ALA A 281 -4.74 -13.40 13.40
N TYR A 282 -4.89 -12.17 12.94
CA TYR A 282 -5.89 -11.21 13.39
C TYR A 282 -6.73 -10.75 12.20
N ASP A 283 -8.04 -10.57 12.44
CA ASP A 283 -8.88 -9.77 11.55
C ASP A 283 -8.45 -8.29 11.61
N ALA A 284 -8.97 -7.49 10.68
CA ALA A 284 -8.71 -6.05 10.60
C ALA A 284 -8.97 -5.27 11.90
N GLN A 285 -9.86 -5.75 12.77
CA GLN A 285 -10.18 -5.12 14.05
C GLN A 285 -9.37 -5.69 15.23
N GLY A 286 -8.39 -6.56 14.94
CA GLY A 286 -7.51 -7.19 15.92
C GLY A 286 -8.13 -8.36 16.68
N GLY A 287 -9.26 -8.89 16.21
CA GLY A 287 -9.86 -10.13 16.67
C GLY A 287 -9.05 -11.34 16.22
N SER A 288 -8.82 -12.30 17.12
CA SER A 288 -8.04 -13.50 16.79
C SER A 288 -8.81 -14.42 15.83
N LEU A 289 -8.25 -14.68 14.65
CA LEU A 289 -8.76 -15.66 13.69
C LEU A 289 -8.28 -17.07 14.04
N TRP A 290 -6.96 -17.25 14.09
CA TRP A 290 -6.34 -18.52 14.48
C TRP A 290 -4.98 -18.31 15.14
N LEU A 291 -4.53 -19.35 15.84
CA LEU A 291 -3.22 -19.40 16.49
C LEU A 291 -2.58 -20.76 16.19
N SER A 292 -1.42 -20.73 15.52
CA SER A 292 -0.73 -21.93 15.04
C SER A 292 -0.24 -22.83 16.20
N GLU A 293 0.14 -24.07 15.91
CA GLU A 293 0.99 -24.85 16.82
C GLU A 293 2.43 -24.28 16.89
N PRO A 294 3.22 -24.59 17.94
CA PRO A 294 4.60 -24.11 18.02
C PRO A 294 5.46 -24.67 16.89
N LEU A 295 6.09 -23.77 16.12
CA LEU A 295 6.74 -24.06 14.83
C LEU A 295 8.23 -23.66 14.79
N GLY A 296 8.82 -23.41 15.96
CA GLY A 296 10.20 -22.96 16.10
C GLY A 296 10.33 -21.44 16.03
N THR A 297 11.57 -20.94 16.10
CA THR A 297 11.82 -19.50 16.14
C THR A 297 11.26 -18.80 14.90
N CYS A 298 10.29 -17.93 15.12
CA CYS A 298 9.60 -17.13 14.12
C CYS A 298 10.23 -15.74 14.10
N ARG A 299 10.74 -15.29 12.96
CA ARG A 299 11.33 -13.96 12.80
C ARG A 299 10.97 -13.31 11.49
N THR A 300 11.04 -14.07 10.41
CA THR A 300 10.49 -13.70 9.12
C THR A 300 9.22 -14.48 8.91
N LEU A 301 8.26 -13.86 8.25
CA LEU A 301 7.05 -14.49 7.81
C LEU A 301 6.67 -13.92 6.44
N VAL A 302 6.11 -14.76 5.57
CA VAL A 302 5.72 -14.39 4.21
C VAL A 302 4.35 -14.96 3.93
N ILE A 303 3.47 -14.15 3.33
CA ILE A 303 2.20 -14.60 2.76
C ILE A 303 2.44 -14.81 1.26
N SER A 304 2.17 -16.02 0.75
CA SER A 304 2.34 -16.34 -0.66
C SER A 304 1.54 -17.58 -1.03
N ASP A 305 0.93 -17.60 -2.21
CA ASP A 305 0.43 -18.83 -2.86
C ASP A 305 1.63 -19.61 -3.41
N VAL A 306 2.34 -20.31 -2.51
CA VAL A 306 3.66 -20.91 -2.82
C VAL A 306 3.51 -22.15 -3.70
N ASP A 307 2.39 -22.86 -3.64
CA ASP A 307 2.10 -24.00 -4.51
C ASP A 307 1.23 -23.66 -5.73
N GLN A 308 0.88 -22.37 -5.90
CA GLN A 308 0.12 -21.82 -7.03
C GLN A 308 -1.24 -22.49 -7.21
N ASP A 309 -1.93 -22.79 -6.10
CA ASP A 309 -3.24 -23.43 -6.09
C ASP A 309 -4.43 -22.44 -6.01
N GLY A 310 -4.14 -21.15 -5.89
CA GLY A 310 -5.09 -20.05 -5.76
C GLY A 310 -5.46 -19.71 -4.32
N SER A 311 -4.93 -20.44 -3.33
CA SER A 311 -5.03 -20.10 -1.91
C SER A 311 -3.65 -19.71 -1.38
N VAL A 312 -3.59 -18.70 -0.51
CA VAL A 312 -2.30 -18.30 0.05
C VAL A 312 -1.89 -19.16 1.25
N GLU A 313 -0.58 -19.31 1.42
CA GLU A 313 0.06 -19.86 2.59
C GLU A 313 0.73 -18.79 3.43
N VAL A 314 0.89 -19.09 4.72
CA VAL A 314 1.77 -18.35 5.62
C VAL A 314 3.00 -19.20 5.88
N ILE A 315 4.16 -18.74 5.44
CA ILE A 315 5.45 -19.40 5.69
C ILE A 315 6.09 -18.73 6.90
N ALA A 316 6.38 -19.51 7.94
CA ALA A 316 6.96 -18.99 9.16
C ALA A 316 7.73 -20.06 9.92
N GLY A 317 8.82 -19.66 10.58
CA GLY A 317 9.65 -20.57 11.37
C GLY A 317 10.22 -21.70 10.51
N GLN A 318 9.70 -22.92 10.66
CA GLN A 318 10.08 -24.08 9.84
C GLN A 318 8.85 -24.77 9.23
N GLU A 319 7.79 -24.02 8.95
CA GLU A 319 6.53 -24.56 8.46
C GLU A 319 5.91 -23.69 7.37
N ILE A 320 5.19 -24.35 6.46
CA ILE A 320 4.22 -23.73 5.56
C ILE A 320 2.83 -24.01 6.17
N LEU A 321 2.10 -22.95 6.49
CA LEU A 321 0.76 -23.02 7.07
C LEU A 321 -0.28 -22.65 6.01
N ASN A 322 -1.44 -23.28 6.05
CA ASN A 322 -2.60 -22.82 5.30
C ASN A 322 -3.06 -21.45 5.84
N GLY A 323 -3.20 -20.45 4.97
CA GLY A 323 -3.52 -19.06 5.37
C GLY A 323 -4.82 -18.95 6.16
N ALA A 324 -5.89 -19.59 5.70
CA ALA A 324 -7.21 -19.50 6.32
C ALA A 324 -7.31 -20.13 7.72
N THR A 325 -6.50 -21.16 8.00
CA THR A 325 -6.69 -22.00 9.21
C THR A 325 -5.49 -22.04 10.14
N GLY A 326 -4.32 -21.59 9.69
CA GLY A 326 -3.05 -21.73 10.42
C GLY A 326 -2.59 -23.18 10.60
N ALA A 327 -3.20 -24.14 9.88
CA ALA A 327 -2.83 -25.55 9.96
C ALA A 327 -1.58 -25.83 9.11
N THR A 328 -0.63 -26.59 9.66
CA THR A 328 0.59 -26.99 8.95
C THR A 328 0.26 -27.80 7.68
N LYS A 329 0.62 -27.25 6.50
CA LYS A 329 0.65 -27.97 5.21
C LYS A 329 1.95 -28.76 5.06
N VAL A 330 3.09 -28.12 5.31
CA VAL A 330 4.44 -28.69 5.09
C VAL A 330 5.37 -28.36 6.26
N ASN A 331 6.24 -29.31 6.62
CA ASN A 331 7.34 -29.07 7.55
C ASN A 331 8.64 -28.89 6.76
N LEU A 332 9.40 -27.84 7.08
CA LEU A 332 10.66 -27.46 6.46
C LEU A 332 11.81 -27.56 7.48
N PRO A 333 12.18 -28.77 7.92
CA PRO A 333 13.24 -28.94 8.91
C PRO A 333 14.58 -28.45 8.32
N GLY A 334 15.06 -27.31 8.81
CA GLY A 334 16.29 -26.68 8.31
C GLY A 334 16.11 -25.30 7.71
N LEU A 335 14.86 -24.84 7.49
CA LEU A 335 14.61 -23.46 7.07
C LEU A 335 15.20 -22.47 8.09
N SER A 336 15.93 -21.48 7.59
CA SER A 336 16.48 -20.38 8.38
C SER A 336 15.40 -19.42 8.89
N GLN A 337 15.78 -18.51 9.80
CA GLN A 337 14.89 -17.49 10.35
C GLN A 337 14.63 -16.31 9.39
N GLU A 338 15.44 -16.17 8.35
CA GLU A 338 15.26 -15.26 7.21
C GLU A 338 15.10 -16.12 5.95
N PHE A 339 14.22 -15.71 5.04
CA PHE A 339 13.96 -16.36 3.75
C PHE A 339 13.14 -15.42 2.85
N SER A 340 13.12 -15.72 1.55
CA SER A 340 12.30 -15.09 0.52
C SER A 340 11.55 -16.15 -0.29
N VAL A 341 10.51 -15.75 -1.03
CA VAL A 341 9.74 -16.63 -1.90
C VAL A 341 9.77 -16.08 -3.31
N VAL A 342 10.42 -16.80 -4.22
CA VAL A 342 10.66 -16.35 -5.61
C VAL A 342 11.01 -17.55 -6.48
N ASP A 343 10.63 -17.52 -7.76
CA ASP A 343 11.15 -18.48 -8.75
C ASP A 343 12.65 -18.20 -9.00
N VAL A 344 13.52 -18.89 -8.27
CA VAL A 344 14.98 -18.67 -8.33
C VAL A 344 15.65 -19.54 -9.38
N ASN A 345 14.95 -20.53 -9.89
CA ASN A 345 15.49 -21.52 -10.83
C ASN A 345 14.95 -21.38 -12.27
N GLY A 346 13.92 -20.55 -12.45
CA GLY A 346 13.31 -20.20 -13.73
C GLY A 346 12.35 -21.26 -14.28
N ASP A 347 11.77 -22.11 -13.44
CA ASP A 347 10.82 -23.16 -13.87
C ASP A 347 9.34 -22.73 -13.81
N GLY A 348 9.07 -21.51 -13.33
CA GLY A 348 7.75 -20.92 -13.17
C GLY A 348 7.06 -21.26 -11.85
N ALA A 349 7.62 -22.15 -11.03
CA ALA A 349 7.15 -22.40 -9.67
C ALA A 349 7.88 -21.50 -8.67
N LEU A 350 7.22 -21.13 -7.58
CA LEU A 350 7.86 -20.37 -6.52
C LEU A 350 8.73 -21.27 -5.65
N ASP A 351 9.93 -20.80 -5.34
CA ASP A 351 10.87 -21.46 -4.44
C ASP A 351 10.98 -20.69 -3.12
N ILE A 352 11.23 -21.42 -2.03
CA ILE A 352 11.55 -20.85 -0.72
C ILE A 352 13.07 -20.77 -0.61
N VAL A 353 13.59 -19.55 -0.66
CA VAL A 353 15.03 -19.27 -0.66
C VAL A 353 15.44 -18.75 0.71
N ASP A 354 16.22 -19.54 1.44
CA ASP A 354 16.87 -19.09 2.67
C ASP A 354 18.34 -18.71 2.40
N PRO A 355 19.05 -18.10 3.38
CA PRO A 355 20.44 -17.69 3.22
C PRO A 355 21.42 -18.77 2.76
N SER A 356 21.07 -20.04 2.81
CA SER A 356 21.97 -21.16 2.50
C SER A 356 21.32 -22.31 1.76
N ASN A 357 20.01 -22.31 1.49
CA ASN A 357 19.28 -23.40 0.88
C ASN A 357 18.09 -22.89 0.06
N VAL A 358 17.69 -23.67 -0.93
CA VAL A 358 16.49 -23.45 -1.74
C VAL A 358 15.59 -24.68 -1.62
N TYR A 359 14.31 -24.47 -1.35
CA TYR A 359 13.30 -25.52 -1.24
C TYR A 359 12.16 -25.28 -2.22
N ASP A 360 11.54 -26.34 -2.75
CA ASP A 360 10.26 -26.24 -3.45
C ASP A 360 9.09 -26.09 -2.45
N ALA A 361 7.89 -25.81 -2.97
CA ALA A 361 6.65 -25.72 -2.19
C ALA A 361 6.28 -26.99 -1.41
N SER A 362 6.80 -28.16 -1.81
CA SER A 362 6.62 -29.42 -1.08
C SER A 362 7.61 -29.59 0.09
N GLY A 363 8.59 -28.69 0.19
CA GLY A 363 9.69 -28.71 1.15
C GLY A 363 10.87 -29.58 0.75
N ALA A 364 10.95 -30.00 -0.52
CA ALA A 364 12.11 -30.70 -1.02
C ALA A 364 13.25 -29.72 -1.31
N LEU A 365 14.45 -30.05 -0.86
CA LEU A 365 15.66 -29.26 -1.10
C LEU A 365 16.03 -29.32 -2.60
N ILE A 366 16.07 -28.16 -3.26
CA ILE A 366 16.49 -27.97 -4.64
C ILE A 366 18.01 -27.77 -4.70
N ALA A 367 18.51 -26.82 -3.90
CA ALA A 367 19.92 -26.44 -3.86
C ALA A 367 20.37 -26.19 -2.42
N ALA A 368 21.63 -26.49 -2.13
CA ALA A 368 22.25 -26.20 -0.85
C ALA A 368 23.55 -25.44 -1.05
N GLY A 369 23.76 -24.38 -0.27
CA GLY A 369 24.91 -23.49 -0.20
C GLY A 369 26.13 -24.06 0.52
N ASP A 370 25.94 -24.92 1.53
CA ASP A 370 26.99 -25.45 2.43
C ASP A 370 27.94 -24.38 3.01
N PHE A 371 27.44 -23.18 3.28
CA PHE A 371 28.13 -22.13 4.03
C PHE A 371 27.19 -21.57 5.10
N PRO A 372 27.70 -20.98 6.19
CA PRO A 372 26.86 -20.24 7.11
C PRO A 372 26.39 -18.94 6.47
N ALA A 373 25.14 -18.56 6.70
CA ALA A 373 24.61 -17.23 6.42
C ALA A 373 23.39 -16.97 7.32
N THR A 374 23.02 -15.71 7.47
CA THR A 374 21.98 -15.25 8.40
C THR A 374 20.89 -14.42 7.73
N SER A 375 21.17 -13.83 6.56
CA SER A 375 20.22 -13.00 5.81
C SER A 375 20.35 -13.26 4.31
N VAL A 376 19.28 -13.00 3.57
CA VAL A 376 19.18 -13.30 2.13
C VAL A 376 18.44 -12.19 1.39
N ALA A 377 18.80 -11.98 0.14
CA ALA A 377 17.98 -11.36 -0.89
C ALA A 377 18.19 -12.12 -2.20
N VAL A 378 17.29 -11.93 -3.15
CA VAL A 378 17.39 -12.52 -4.48
C VAL A 378 17.26 -11.39 -5.50
N GLY A 379 18.03 -11.46 -6.58
CA GLY A 379 18.04 -10.40 -7.58
C GLY A 379 18.77 -10.79 -8.83
N GLN A 380 18.35 -10.24 -9.97
CA GLN A 380 19.03 -10.42 -11.24
C GLN A 380 20.21 -9.46 -11.35
N LEU A 381 21.44 -9.95 -11.12
CA LEU A 381 22.67 -9.15 -11.13
C LEU A 381 23.40 -9.23 -12.48
N ASP A 382 22.84 -9.92 -13.47
CA ASP A 382 23.31 -9.93 -14.85
C ASP A 382 22.17 -9.85 -15.88
N ALA A 383 22.50 -9.88 -17.17
CA ALA A 383 21.53 -9.70 -18.23
C ALA A 383 20.71 -10.96 -18.57
N ALA A 384 21.10 -12.15 -18.09
CA ALA A 384 20.45 -13.41 -18.44
C ALA A 384 20.88 -14.59 -17.55
N GLY A 385 19.89 -15.29 -17.00
CA GLY A 385 20.10 -16.52 -16.24
C GLY A 385 19.05 -16.66 -15.15
N PRO A 386 19.14 -17.71 -14.31
CA PRO A 386 18.45 -17.69 -13.03
C PRO A 386 18.97 -16.50 -12.20
N PRO A 387 18.12 -15.85 -11.39
CA PRO A 387 18.55 -14.76 -10.53
C PRO A 387 19.59 -15.23 -9.51
N GLU A 388 20.43 -14.31 -9.05
CA GLU A 388 21.40 -14.56 -8.01
C GLU A 388 20.78 -14.46 -6.62
N ILE A 389 21.30 -15.29 -5.72
CA ILE A 389 21.02 -15.30 -4.30
C ILE A 389 22.19 -14.60 -3.59
N ILE A 390 21.85 -13.59 -2.80
CA ILE A 390 22.76 -12.77 -2.03
C ILE A 390 22.68 -13.19 -0.57
N SER A 391 23.66 -13.98 -0.13
CA SER A 391 23.71 -14.49 1.24
C SER A 391 24.69 -13.70 2.10
N VAL A 392 24.25 -13.20 3.24
CA VAL A 392 25.10 -12.46 4.20
C VAL A 392 25.27 -13.28 5.47
N ASP A 393 26.51 -13.56 5.87
CA ASP A 393 26.85 -14.11 7.18
C ASP A 393 27.29 -13.02 8.14
N PHE A 394 26.38 -12.69 9.07
CA PHE A 394 26.63 -11.71 10.11
C PHE A 394 27.88 -11.99 10.94
N ALA A 395 28.12 -13.25 11.29
CA ALA A 395 29.18 -13.63 12.22
C ALA A 395 30.58 -13.45 11.61
N SER A 396 30.70 -13.70 10.30
CA SER A 396 31.94 -13.57 9.55
C SER A 396 31.96 -12.37 8.62
N HIS A 397 31.01 -11.44 8.73
CA HIS A 397 30.90 -10.22 7.93
C HIS A 397 31.13 -10.47 6.43
N THR A 398 30.58 -11.58 5.93
CA THR A 398 30.84 -12.08 4.58
C THR A 398 29.58 -12.07 3.75
N ILE A 399 29.67 -11.58 2.52
CA ILE A 399 28.63 -11.72 1.50
C ILE A 399 29.06 -12.81 0.50
N THR A 400 28.14 -13.71 0.16
CA THR A 400 28.31 -14.76 -0.85
C THR A 400 27.22 -14.64 -1.89
N ILE A 401 27.64 -14.42 -3.14
CA ILE A 401 26.77 -14.38 -4.32
C ILE A 401 26.83 -15.75 -4.99
N TRP A 402 25.66 -16.36 -5.19
CA TRP A 402 25.54 -17.69 -5.78
C TRP A 402 24.22 -17.83 -6.51
N ARG A 403 24.05 -18.87 -7.33
CA ARG A 403 22.79 -19.14 -8.03
C ARG A 403 22.54 -20.63 -8.17
N VAL A 404 21.30 -20.98 -8.50
CA VAL A 404 20.90 -22.37 -8.74
C VAL A 404 21.44 -22.83 -10.09
N ASP A 405 22.25 -23.89 -10.08
CA ASP A 405 22.68 -24.62 -11.28
C ASP A 405 22.58 -26.12 -11.01
N THR A 406 21.48 -26.71 -11.47
CA THR A 406 21.14 -28.13 -11.28
C THR A 406 22.13 -29.11 -11.94
N THR A 407 23.08 -28.61 -12.74
CA THR A 407 24.12 -29.42 -13.37
C THR A 407 25.36 -29.60 -12.48
N LEU A 408 25.48 -28.80 -11.42
CA LEU A 408 26.60 -28.80 -10.48
C LEU A 408 26.29 -29.61 -9.20
N PRO A 409 27.32 -30.06 -8.46
CA PRO A 409 27.11 -30.64 -7.13
C PRO A 409 26.33 -29.70 -6.22
N ASN A 410 25.36 -30.24 -5.47
CA ASN A 410 24.42 -29.51 -4.61
C ASN A 410 23.56 -28.45 -5.35
N SER A 411 23.46 -28.57 -6.69
CA SER A 411 22.67 -27.69 -7.55
C SER A 411 23.04 -26.20 -7.43
N ARG A 412 24.32 -25.86 -7.21
CA ARG A 412 24.76 -24.48 -7.00
C ARG A 412 26.01 -24.07 -7.78
N GLU A 413 26.07 -22.80 -8.15
CA GLU A 413 27.28 -22.09 -8.57
C GLU A 413 27.56 -20.95 -7.57
N ILE A 414 28.73 -20.93 -6.93
CA ILE A 414 29.18 -19.77 -6.14
C ILE A 414 29.92 -18.83 -7.09
N VAL A 415 29.40 -17.62 -7.26
CA VAL A 415 29.95 -16.60 -8.16
C VAL A 415 31.07 -15.84 -7.46
N ARG A 416 30.82 -15.34 -6.25
CA ARG A 416 31.77 -14.50 -5.52
C ARG A 416 31.53 -14.56 -4.01
N THR A 417 32.61 -14.37 -3.25
CA THR A 417 32.56 -14.16 -1.79
C THR A 417 33.42 -12.94 -1.43
N ILE A 418 32.90 -12.04 -0.61
CA ILE A 418 33.56 -10.79 -0.21
C ILE A 418 33.46 -10.62 1.31
N ASP A 419 34.55 -10.16 1.94
CA ASP A 419 34.55 -9.70 3.32
C ASP A 419 34.16 -8.20 3.36
N LEU A 420 33.03 -7.89 3.98
CA LEU A 420 32.48 -6.53 4.08
C LEU A 420 33.40 -5.57 4.85
N PHE A 421 34.29 -6.08 5.70
CA PHE A 421 35.20 -5.25 6.51
C PHE A 421 36.52 -4.97 5.81
N GLU A 422 36.91 -5.77 4.80
CA GLU A 422 38.11 -5.52 4.00
C GLU A 422 37.99 -4.24 3.16
N LEU A 423 36.76 -3.94 2.73
CA LEU A 423 36.45 -2.85 1.80
C LEU A 423 35.96 -1.56 2.48
N ALA A 424 35.67 -1.63 3.77
CA ALA A 424 35.12 -0.51 4.52
C ALA A 424 36.22 0.38 5.17
N ALA A 425 35.83 1.59 5.57
CA ALA A 425 36.75 2.59 6.13
C ALA A 425 37.47 2.07 7.39
N SER A 426 38.81 2.12 7.37
CA SER A 426 39.67 1.74 8.50
C SER A 426 40.31 2.98 9.15
N PRO A 427 40.31 3.13 10.49
CA PRO A 427 39.87 2.14 11.49
C PRO A 427 38.35 2.12 11.73
N ASN A 428 37.80 0.95 12.06
CA ASN A 428 36.39 0.77 12.44
C ASN A 428 36.06 1.59 13.72
N PRO A 429 35.15 2.57 13.65
CA PRO A 429 34.80 3.44 14.77
C PRO A 429 34.10 2.70 15.92
N CYS A 430 33.35 1.64 15.66
CA CYS A 430 32.73 0.83 16.71
C CYS A 430 33.77 0.17 17.62
N CYS A 431 34.91 -0.27 17.05
CA CYS A 431 36.02 -0.80 17.85
C CYS A 431 36.69 0.26 18.74
N GLN A 432 36.60 1.54 18.36
CA GLN A 432 37.10 2.64 19.17
C GLN A 432 36.15 3.00 20.31
N LEU A 433 34.84 2.89 20.09
CA LEU A 433 33.83 3.05 21.13
C LEU A 433 33.91 1.92 22.16
N SER A 434 33.94 0.67 21.70
CA SER A 434 34.18 -0.50 22.53
C SER A 434 34.70 -1.68 21.70
N PRO A 435 35.79 -2.37 22.13
CA PRO A 435 36.23 -3.61 21.49
C PRO A 435 35.19 -4.74 21.53
N SER A 436 34.19 -4.65 22.40
CA SER A 436 33.09 -5.62 22.48
C SER A 436 31.81 -5.14 21.80
N ALA A 437 31.83 -4.01 21.09
CA ALA A 437 30.69 -3.57 20.28
C ALA A 437 30.39 -4.63 19.21
N GLN A 438 29.12 -4.82 18.89
CA GLN A 438 28.71 -5.82 17.91
C GLN A 438 29.28 -5.46 16.53
N GLY A 439 29.12 -4.19 16.13
CA GLY A 439 29.70 -3.63 14.91
C GLY A 439 31.23 -3.62 14.83
N CYS A 440 31.94 -4.00 15.90
CA CYS A 440 33.39 -4.20 15.86
C CYS A 440 33.78 -5.60 15.37
N ASN A 441 32.96 -6.62 15.64
CA ASN A 441 33.34 -8.03 15.48
C ASN A 441 32.50 -8.80 14.46
N SER A 442 31.37 -8.22 14.04
CA SER A 442 30.37 -8.83 13.18
C SER A 442 29.62 -7.72 12.45
N GLY A 443 28.95 -8.06 11.37
CA GLY A 443 28.12 -7.12 10.64
C GLY A 443 27.62 -7.70 9.33
N GLY A 444 26.74 -6.96 8.67
CA GLY A 444 26.03 -7.44 7.49
C GLY A 444 24.57 -7.68 7.87
N GLY A 445 23.76 -6.64 7.71
CA GLY A 445 22.31 -6.73 7.80
C GLY A 445 21.69 -7.39 6.57
N ALA A 446 20.36 -7.40 6.53
CA ALA A 446 19.63 -7.87 5.35
C ALA A 446 20.08 -7.08 4.11
N PRO A 447 20.52 -7.75 3.03
CA PRO A 447 20.88 -7.08 1.79
C PRO A 447 19.63 -6.47 1.14
N VAL A 448 19.80 -5.31 0.52
CA VAL A 448 18.80 -4.69 -0.36
C VAL A 448 19.30 -4.79 -1.80
N VAL A 449 18.40 -5.09 -2.72
CA VAL A 449 18.72 -5.21 -4.14
C VAL A 449 17.89 -4.18 -4.90
N ALA A 450 18.54 -3.35 -5.71
CA ALA A 450 17.91 -2.34 -6.56
C ALA A 450 18.92 -1.85 -7.59
N ASP A 451 18.48 -1.26 -8.70
CA ASP A 451 19.38 -0.58 -9.65
C ASP A 451 19.84 0.76 -9.05
N PHE A 452 20.92 0.76 -8.27
CA PHE A 452 21.45 1.98 -7.66
C PHE A 452 22.26 2.80 -8.67
N THR A 453 22.85 2.18 -9.68
CA THR A 453 23.73 2.84 -10.64
C THR A 453 23.00 3.41 -11.86
N GLY A 454 21.73 3.04 -12.06
CA GLY A 454 20.89 3.45 -13.19
C GLY A 454 21.30 2.80 -14.50
N ASP A 455 21.94 1.63 -14.45
CA ASP A 455 22.48 0.95 -15.62
C ASP A 455 21.57 -0.18 -16.16
N GLY A 456 20.45 -0.41 -15.48
CA GLY A 456 19.45 -1.43 -15.80
C GLY A 456 19.78 -2.81 -15.24
N VAL A 457 20.86 -2.97 -14.47
CA VAL A 457 21.21 -4.19 -13.75
C VAL A 457 21.06 -3.93 -12.25
N LEU A 458 20.49 -4.89 -11.51
CA LEU A 458 20.33 -4.69 -10.08
C LEU A 458 21.69 -4.74 -9.37
N ASP A 459 21.85 -3.86 -8.40
CA ASP A 459 23.01 -3.71 -7.53
C ASP A 459 22.68 -4.19 -6.12
N VAL A 460 23.70 -4.34 -5.26
CA VAL A 460 23.53 -4.87 -3.90
C VAL A 460 23.96 -3.88 -2.84
N GLY A 461 23.03 -3.43 -2.00
CA GLY A 461 23.28 -2.61 -0.82
C GLY A 461 23.34 -3.43 0.47
N VAL A 462 24.35 -3.21 1.31
CA VAL A 462 24.49 -3.88 2.61
C VAL A 462 24.99 -2.93 3.69
N ALA A 463 24.28 -2.89 4.82
CA ALA A 463 24.72 -2.22 6.03
C ALA A 463 25.69 -3.09 6.85
N THR A 464 26.77 -2.48 7.32
CA THR A 464 27.66 -3.01 8.36
C THR A 464 27.45 -2.22 9.65
N GLY A 465 28.17 -2.57 10.72
CA GLY A 465 28.14 -1.76 11.94
C GLY A 465 28.71 -0.34 11.81
N PHE A 466 29.39 0.00 10.70
CA PHE A 466 30.07 1.29 10.55
C PHE A 466 30.06 1.89 9.13
N SER A 467 29.38 1.24 8.19
CA SER A 467 29.24 1.72 6.82
C SER A 467 27.99 1.16 6.15
N PHE A 468 27.41 1.90 5.23
CA PHE A 468 26.53 1.35 4.20
C PHE A 468 27.33 1.26 2.88
N GLN A 469 27.27 0.12 2.20
CA GLN A 469 28.06 -0.18 1.01
C GLN A 469 27.13 -0.63 -0.11
N VAL A 470 27.32 -0.08 -1.32
CA VAL A 470 26.65 -0.54 -2.53
C VAL A 470 27.66 -1.14 -3.49
N TYR A 471 27.33 -2.32 -4.00
CA TYR A 471 28.12 -3.10 -4.94
C TYR A 471 27.42 -3.14 -6.29
N ASP A 472 28.18 -2.82 -7.34
CA ASP A 472 27.74 -2.88 -8.74
C ASP A 472 27.49 -4.35 -9.14
N GLY A 473 26.25 -4.68 -9.51
CA GLY A 473 25.80 -6.04 -9.81
C GLY A 473 26.57 -6.67 -10.96
N ALA A 474 26.65 -5.95 -12.09
CA ALA A 474 27.38 -6.43 -13.27
C ALA A 474 28.86 -6.72 -12.95
N ARG A 475 29.50 -5.90 -12.09
CA ARG A 475 30.88 -6.13 -11.64
C ARG A 475 31.02 -7.26 -10.63
N LEU A 476 30.01 -7.52 -9.79
CA LEU A 476 30.01 -8.70 -8.93
C LEU A 476 30.08 -9.97 -9.77
N MET A 477 29.40 -9.99 -10.92
CA MET A 477 29.31 -11.14 -11.82
C MET A 477 30.56 -11.35 -12.68
N ASP A 478 31.37 -10.32 -12.94
CA ASP A 478 32.61 -10.46 -13.70
C ASP A 478 33.82 -10.86 -12.82
N SER A 479 34.17 -12.14 -12.83
CA SER A 479 35.36 -12.68 -12.11
C SER A 479 36.70 -12.00 -12.44
N ALA A 480 36.82 -11.24 -13.53
CA ALA A 480 38.00 -10.45 -13.85
C ALA A 480 38.08 -9.13 -13.06
N VAL A 481 36.96 -8.64 -12.52
CA VAL A 481 36.90 -7.44 -11.69
C VAL A 481 37.41 -7.75 -10.29
N ALA A 482 38.41 -6.99 -9.83
CA ALA A 482 38.95 -7.12 -8.49
C ALA A 482 37.90 -6.75 -7.44
N THR A 483 37.91 -7.41 -6.29
CA THR A 483 36.92 -7.21 -5.21
C THR A 483 36.78 -5.76 -4.76
N GLY A 484 37.83 -4.94 -4.81
CA GLY A 484 37.73 -3.51 -4.47
C GLY A 484 37.03 -2.66 -5.54
N ASP A 485 37.02 -3.11 -6.80
CA ASP A 485 36.45 -2.39 -7.94
C ASP A 485 34.95 -2.72 -8.13
N THR A 486 34.40 -3.67 -7.37
CA THR A 486 32.96 -3.99 -7.35
C THR A 486 32.15 -3.02 -6.49
N VAL A 487 32.79 -2.21 -5.65
CA VAL A 487 32.09 -1.19 -4.84
C VAL A 487 31.71 -0.02 -5.73
N ALA A 488 30.41 0.26 -5.87
CA ALA A 488 29.93 1.46 -6.53
C ALA A 488 30.23 2.68 -5.66
N TRP A 489 29.83 2.63 -4.39
CA TRP A 489 30.13 3.64 -3.38
C TRP A 489 29.96 3.10 -1.96
N SER A 490 30.48 3.83 -0.98
CA SER A 490 30.32 3.53 0.44
C SER A 490 30.29 4.80 1.27
N VAL A 491 29.39 4.82 2.25
CA VAL A 491 29.20 5.93 3.19
C VAL A 491 29.37 5.47 4.64
N PRO A 492 29.89 6.32 5.54
CA PRO A 492 29.95 6.00 6.96
C PRO A 492 28.55 5.82 7.58
N ALA A 493 28.42 4.85 8.48
CA ALA A 493 27.23 4.62 9.29
C ALA A 493 27.63 4.38 10.75
N GLN A 494 26.65 4.38 11.65
CA GLN A 494 26.85 4.02 13.06
C GLN A 494 25.80 3.01 13.50
N ASP A 495 26.15 1.74 13.56
CA ASP A 495 25.32 0.67 14.11
C ASP A 495 26.22 -0.25 14.96
N CYS A 496 26.73 0.32 16.04
CA CYS A 496 27.64 -0.39 16.94
C CYS A 496 26.88 -1.34 17.88
N SER A 497 25.56 -1.14 18.01
CA SER A 497 24.64 -1.96 18.80
C SER A 497 24.31 -3.30 18.17
N SER A 498 23.68 -3.34 16.98
CA SER A 498 23.19 -4.60 16.38
C SER A 498 24.04 -5.07 15.20
N ALA A 499 24.55 -4.13 14.40
CA ALA A 499 25.26 -4.33 13.14
C ALA A 499 24.46 -5.15 12.10
N GLN A 500 23.13 -5.08 12.17
CA GLN A 500 22.20 -5.96 11.43
C GLN A 500 21.04 -5.20 10.77
N THR A 501 20.95 -3.86 10.91
CA THR A 501 19.88 -3.05 10.31
C THR A 501 19.73 -3.33 8.82
N GLY A 502 18.49 -3.40 8.33
CA GLY A 502 18.22 -3.42 6.90
C GLY A 502 18.24 -2.00 6.30
N ALA A 503 18.14 -1.94 4.98
CA ALA A 503 17.88 -0.73 4.22
C ALA A 503 16.70 -0.99 3.26
N ALA A 504 16.14 0.07 2.72
CA ALA A 504 15.22 0.01 1.59
C ALA A 504 15.78 0.79 0.42
N ALA A 505 15.24 0.56 -0.77
CA ALA A 505 15.61 1.28 -1.97
C ALA A 505 14.36 1.58 -2.79
N PHE A 506 14.35 2.75 -3.42
CA PHE A 506 13.24 3.18 -4.27
C PHE A 506 13.70 4.33 -5.15
N ASP A 507 13.34 4.33 -6.43
CA ASP A 507 13.61 5.43 -7.36
C ASP A 507 12.63 6.58 -7.08
N LEU A 508 12.99 7.46 -6.15
CA LEU A 508 12.09 8.49 -5.62
C LEU A 508 11.92 9.67 -6.59
N ASP A 509 12.94 9.94 -7.41
CA ASP A 509 12.91 11.02 -8.39
C ASP A 509 12.73 10.55 -9.85
N ASN A 510 12.51 9.25 -10.04
CA ASN A 510 12.27 8.59 -11.34
C ASN A 510 13.36 8.91 -12.37
N ASP A 511 14.62 8.88 -11.94
CA ASP A 511 15.78 9.07 -12.81
C ASP A 511 16.35 7.75 -13.37
N GLY A 512 15.79 6.62 -12.93
CA GLY A 512 16.20 5.27 -13.28
C GLY A 512 17.21 4.65 -12.30
N ALA A 513 17.74 5.43 -11.35
CA ALA A 513 18.59 4.94 -10.26
C ALA A 513 17.86 5.03 -8.92
N ALA A 514 17.73 3.91 -8.22
CA ALA A 514 17.05 3.86 -6.93
C ALA A 514 17.85 4.60 -5.84
N GLU A 515 17.19 5.44 -5.05
CA GLU A 515 17.75 5.99 -3.81
C GLU A 515 17.92 4.91 -2.74
N ALA A 516 18.95 5.03 -1.91
CA ALA A 516 19.10 4.20 -0.72
C ALA A 516 18.50 4.90 0.52
N LEU A 517 17.61 4.19 1.21
CA LEU A 517 16.92 4.62 2.42
C LEU A 517 17.45 3.83 3.61
N TYR A 518 18.12 4.53 4.53
CA TYR A 518 18.83 3.85 5.60
C TYR A 518 18.75 4.59 6.93
N ALA A 519 18.37 3.85 7.96
CA ALA A 519 18.37 4.29 9.34
C ALA A 519 19.45 3.50 10.12
N ASP A 520 20.44 4.24 10.63
CA ASP A 520 21.41 3.68 11.58
C ASP A 520 20.91 3.87 13.02
N GLU A 521 21.77 3.73 14.04
CA GLU A 521 21.33 3.83 15.43
C GLU A 521 20.86 5.25 15.84
N ALA A 522 21.26 6.30 15.10
CA ALA A 522 21.01 7.69 15.47
C ALA A 522 20.29 8.53 14.42
N THR A 523 20.33 8.13 13.15
CA THR A 523 19.98 8.98 12.02
C THR A 523 19.36 8.19 10.87
N PHE A 524 18.28 8.75 10.32
CA PHE A 524 17.72 8.33 9.04
C PHE A 524 18.26 9.22 7.92
N ARG A 525 18.56 8.61 6.77
CA ARG A 525 19.10 9.28 5.58
C ARG A 525 18.48 8.74 4.29
N ILE A 526 18.39 9.65 3.31
CA ILE A 526 18.16 9.35 1.90
C ILE A 526 19.47 9.64 1.17
N TYR A 527 20.01 8.65 0.48
CA TYR A 527 21.20 8.79 -0.35
C TYR A 527 20.83 8.66 -1.82
N ARG A 528 21.40 9.52 -2.67
CA ARG A 528 21.29 9.35 -4.12
C ARG A 528 21.89 8.00 -4.52
N GLY A 529 21.17 7.26 -5.36
CA GLY A 529 21.57 5.92 -5.78
C GLY A 529 22.95 5.84 -6.41
N THR A 530 23.31 6.81 -7.24
CA THR A 530 24.50 6.70 -8.11
C THR A 530 25.84 6.94 -7.42
N ASP A 531 25.87 7.68 -6.31
CA ASP A 531 27.12 8.11 -5.65
C ASP A 531 27.09 8.09 -4.11
N GLY A 532 25.95 7.83 -3.49
CA GLY A 532 25.79 7.87 -2.04
C GLY A 532 25.77 9.28 -1.45
N ASP A 533 25.56 10.33 -2.26
CA ASP A 533 25.41 11.69 -1.75
C ASP A 533 24.17 11.79 -0.86
N VAL A 534 24.34 12.29 0.37
CA VAL A 534 23.24 12.51 1.32
C VAL A 534 22.33 13.64 0.82
N GLN A 535 21.09 13.28 0.44
CA GLN A 535 20.07 14.24 0.01
C GLN A 535 19.22 14.73 1.18
N PHE A 536 18.96 13.85 2.14
CA PHE A 536 18.23 14.17 3.36
C PHE A 536 18.87 13.46 4.56
N SER A 537 18.83 14.13 5.72
CA SER A 537 19.25 13.53 6.98
C SER A 537 18.51 14.13 8.16
N THR A 538 18.01 13.27 9.04
CA THR A 538 17.35 13.68 10.27
C THR A 538 17.70 12.76 11.42
N CYS A 539 17.53 13.24 12.65
CA CYS A 539 17.63 12.37 13.81
C CYS A 539 16.55 11.28 13.76
N ASN A 540 16.93 10.02 13.95
CA ASN A 540 16.04 8.88 14.15
C ASN A 540 16.75 7.86 15.05
N THR A 541 16.44 7.84 16.35
CA THR A 541 17.15 6.94 17.27
C THR A 541 16.52 5.56 17.29
N SER A 542 17.36 4.53 17.28
CA SER A 542 16.96 3.16 17.54
C SER A 542 18.06 2.42 18.31
N GLY A 543 17.69 1.49 19.18
CA GLY A 543 18.61 0.48 19.70
C GLY A 543 19.12 -0.50 18.65
N THR A 544 18.50 -0.47 17.47
CA THR A 544 18.69 -1.30 16.27
C THR A 544 18.53 -2.79 16.51
N ILE A 545 17.88 -3.44 15.55
CA ILE A 545 17.97 -4.88 15.37
C ILE A 545 18.12 -5.20 13.89
N ARG A 546 17.02 -5.14 13.13
CA ARG A 546 16.89 -5.57 11.73
C ARG A 546 15.85 -4.74 10.96
N GLU A 547 15.20 -3.80 11.64
CA GLU A 547 14.20 -2.95 11.04
C GLU A 547 14.78 -2.19 9.85
N LYS A 548 13.94 -1.94 8.85
CA LYS A 548 14.25 -1.12 7.67
C LYS A 548 13.15 -0.09 7.45
N PRO A 549 13.44 1.04 6.77
CA PRO A 549 12.40 1.92 6.24
C PRO A 549 11.47 1.15 5.29
N VAL A 550 10.23 1.63 5.15
CA VAL A 550 9.25 1.10 4.21
C VAL A 550 8.82 2.23 3.28
N VAL A 551 8.70 1.93 1.98
CA VAL A 551 8.17 2.87 0.99
C VAL A 551 6.79 2.37 0.57
N ALA A 552 5.80 3.24 0.68
CA ALA A 552 4.42 2.98 0.28
C ALA A 552 3.69 4.32 0.09
N ASP A 553 2.60 4.31 -0.65
CA ASP A 553 1.60 5.38 -0.64
C ASP A 553 0.81 5.25 0.66
N VAL A 554 1.08 6.12 1.64
CA VAL A 554 0.56 5.96 3.03
C VAL A 554 -0.73 6.74 3.26
N ASP A 555 -0.95 7.81 2.50
CA ASP A 555 -2.17 8.62 2.59
C ASP A 555 -3.13 8.43 1.41
N GLY A 556 -2.83 7.45 0.54
CA GLY A 556 -3.65 7.12 -0.61
C GLY A 556 -3.58 8.18 -1.69
N ASP A 557 -2.61 9.10 -1.66
CA ASP A 557 -2.50 10.16 -2.67
C ASP A 557 -1.90 9.66 -4.01
N GLY A 558 -1.42 8.42 -4.04
CA GLY A 558 -0.80 7.77 -5.19
C GLY A 558 0.70 8.00 -5.31
N PHE A 559 1.33 8.72 -4.38
CA PHE A 559 2.77 9.02 -4.37
C PHE A 559 3.48 8.32 -3.21
N ALA A 560 4.80 8.20 -3.31
CA ALA A 560 5.58 7.53 -2.29
C ALA A 560 5.75 8.38 -1.01
N GLU A 561 5.49 7.75 0.14
CA GLU A 561 6.01 8.14 1.44
C GLU A 561 7.03 7.11 1.94
N ILE A 562 7.82 7.52 2.93
CA ILE A 562 8.77 6.67 3.63
C ILE A 562 8.38 6.58 5.10
N VAL A 563 8.04 5.38 5.55
CA VAL A 563 7.77 5.08 6.97
C VAL A 563 9.07 4.67 7.66
N VAL A 564 9.39 5.36 8.75
CA VAL A 564 10.58 5.07 9.58
C VAL A 564 10.18 4.97 11.05
N VAL A 565 10.59 3.89 11.68
CA VAL A 565 10.33 3.61 13.09
C VAL A 565 11.47 4.09 13.99
N SER A 566 11.17 4.34 15.26
CA SER A 566 12.17 4.73 16.25
C SER A 566 11.81 4.36 17.68
N ASN A 567 12.83 4.39 18.54
CA ASN A 567 12.69 4.16 19.96
C ASN A 567 13.73 4.97 20.77
N ASN A 568 13.40 5.24 22.02
CA ASN A 568 14.21 6.08 22.90
C ASN A 568 14.74 5.36 24.16
N TYR A 569 14.68 4.02 24.21
CA TYR A 569 15.02 3.23 25.40
C TYR A 569 16.52 3.16 25.70
N SER A 570 17.37 3.16 24.66
CA SER A 570 18.83 2.97 24.78
C SER A 570 19.54 4.28 25.16
N SER A 571 20.87 4.28 25.30
CA SER A 571 21.65 5.53 25.52
C SER A 571 21.88 6.34 24.24
N ILE A 572 21.49 5.81 23.09
CA ILE A 572 21.76 6.36 21.76
C ILE A 572 20.96 7.65 21.58
N ASN A 573 21.60 8.66 20.98
CA ASN A 573 21.04 10.00 20.80
C ASN A 573 21.75 10.72 19.65
N CYS A 574 21.08 11.72 19.10
CA CYS A 574 21.52 12.56 18.00
C CYS A 574 21.75 13.98 18.52
N GLY A 575 22.89 14.24 19.15
CA GLY A 575 23.16 15.56 19.76
C GLY A 575 22.29 15.85 20.99
N GLY A 576 21.95 14.83 21.78
CA GLY A 576 21.12 14.92 22.98
C GLY A 576 19.62 14.77 22.73
N GLN A 577 19.19 14.67 21.48
CA GLN A 577 17.80 14.37 21.12
C GLN A 577 17.59 12.86 20.95
N LYS A 578 16.36 12.40 21.14
CA LYS A 578 15.90 11.03 20.91
C LYS A 578 14.52 11.09 20.29
N THR A 579 14.17 10.08 19.50
CA THR A 579 12.86 9.94 18.86
C THR A 579 12.21 8.62 19.29
N THR A 580 10.88 8.53 19.18
CA THR A 580 10.14 7.29 19.43
C THR A 580 8.93 7.24 18.51
N GLY A 581 8.42 6.03 18.26
CA GLY A 581 7.20 5.80 17.50
C GLY A 581 7.48 5.74 16.00
N VAL A 582 6.53 6.21 15.19
CA VAL A 582 6.55 6.12 13.73
C VAL A 582 6.58 7.51 13.15
N ARG A 583 7.38 7.73 12.10
CA ARG A 583 7.37 8.95 11.30
C ARG A 583 7.26 8.61 9.83
N VAL A 584 6.39 9.33 9.15
CA VAL A 584 6.16 9.22 7.71
C VAL A 584 6.73 10.48 7.06
N PHE A 585 7.64 10.27 6.12
CA PHE A 585 8.29 11.32 5.37
C PHE A 585 7.74 11.35 3.94
N GLY A 586 7.49 12.54 3.42
CA GLY A 586 7.20 12.76 2.01
C GLY A 586 8.09 13.85 1.44
N ALA A 587 8.01 14.06 0.12
CA ALA A 587 8.76 15.12 -0.56
C ALA A 587 8.55 16.49 0.11
N GLU A 588 9.60 17.29 0.28
CA GLU A 588 9.49 18.66 0.83
C GLU A 588 8.77 19.60 -0.16
N ASN A 589 8.96 19.38 -1.47
CA ASN A 589 8.30 20.11 -2.54
C ASN A 589 7.69 19.10 -3.51
N GLY A 590 6.44 19.31 -3.95
CA GLY A 590 5.76 18.39 -4.86
C GLY A 590 5.60 16.98 -4.28
N HIS A 591 5.78 15.98 -5.14
CA HIS A 591 5.63 14.56 -4.84
C HIS A 591 6.84 13.76 -5.36
N TRP A 592 7.15 12.64 -4.69
CA TRP A 592 8.07 11.61 -5.19
C TRP A 592 7.37 10.71 -6.22
N ALA A 593 8.11 9.75 -6.79
CA ALA A 593 7.55 8.76 -7.69
C ALA A 593 6.41 7.97 -7.04
N ARG A 594 5.59 7.30 -7.86
CA ARG A 594 4.42 6.58 -7.36
C ARG A 594 4.83 5.28 -6.70
N ALA A 595 4.29 5.01 -5.51
CA ALA A 595 4.48 3.75 -4.81
C ALA A 595 3.19 2.93 -4.77
N ALA A 596 3.33 1.63 -4.51
CA ALA A 596 2.19 0.80 -4.17
C ALA A 596 1.59 1.26 -2.82
N ARG A 597 0.28 1.08 -2.66
CA ARG A 597 -0.43 1.30 -1.39
C ARG A 597 -0.19 0.20 -0.36
N THR A 598 0.46 -0.90 -0.76
CA THR A 598 0.88 -1.99 0.13
C THR A 598 2.39 -2.10 0.19
N SER A 599 2.91 -2.46 1.36
CA SER A 599 4.34 -2.71 1.53
C SER A 599 4.72 -4.09 1.00
N GLY A 600 5.68 -4.17 0.07
CA GLY A 600 6.28 -5.43 -0.40
C GLY A 600 7.81 -5.39 -0.31
N GLU A 601 8.46 -6.55 -0.19
CA GLU A 601 9.93 -6.65 -0.07
C GLU A 601 10.68 -6.37 -1.39
N ASP A 602 9.97 -6.27 -2.52
CA ASP A 602 10.54 -6.16 -3.86
C ASP A 602 9.62 -5.35 -4.80
N LEU A 603 9.50 -4.03 -4.56
CA LEU A 603 8.76 -3.11 -5.44
C LEU A 603 9.60 -2.77 -6.68
N LEU A 604 9.84 -3.74 -7.57
CA LEU A 604 10.44 -3.54 -8.90
C LEU A 604 9.38 -3.50 -10.03
N GLY A 605 8.09 -3.39 -9.71
CA GLY A 605 6.98 -3.42 -10.68
C GLY A 605 6.20 -2.12 -10.79
N ALA A 606 6.53 -1.32 -11.83
CA ALA A 606 5.80 -0.15 -12.37
C ALA A 606 5.64 1.14 -11.50
N PRO A 607 6.70 1.69 -10.89
CA PRO A 607 6.65 2.93 -10.07
C PRO A 607 6.44 4.24 -10.87
N ASN A 608 6.32 4.15 -12.19
CA ASN A 608 6.46 5.33 -13.04
C ASN A 608 5.15 5.82 -13.63
N ALA A 609 4.02 5.18 -13.42
CA ALA A 609 2.78 5.56 -14.09
C ALA A 609 2.27 6.96 -13.65
N ALA A 610 1.65 7.72 -14.54
CA ALA A 610 1.04 9.02 -14.26
C ALA A 610 -0.42 9.06 -14.74
N PRO A 611 -1.28 9.86 -14.10
CA PRO A 611 -2.63 10.10 -14.57
C PRO A 611 -2.64 11.08 -15.77
N ASP A 612 -3.75 11.12 -16.50
CA ASP A 612 -4.01 12.05 -17.62
C ASP A 612 -5.48 12.47 -17.53
N LEU A 613 -5.77 13.57 -16.85
CA LEU A 613 -7.15 14.00 -16.63
C LEU A 613 -7.68 14.74 -17.84
N THR A 614 -8.82 14.30 -18.34
CA THR A 614 -9.50 14.95 -19.47
C THR A 614 -10.95 15.25 -19.12
N LEU A 615 -11.52 16.19 -19.87
CA LEU A 615 -12.89 16.63 -19.69
C LEU A 615 -13.77 16.33 -20.90
N GLU A 616 -15.03 16.05 -20.62
CA GLU A 616 -16.13 16.13 -21.57
C GLU A 616 -17.27 16.93 -20.92
N VAL A 617 -17.74 17.99 -21.58
CA VAL A 617 -18.68 18.95 -20.98
C VAL A 617 -20.07 18.80 -21.58
N PHE A 618 -21.07 18.72 -20.72
CA PHE A 618 -22.49 18.61 -21.04
C PHE A 618 -23.23 19.82 -20.50
N VAL A 619 -24.12 20.38 -21.32
CA VAL A 619 -24.93 21.54 -20.94
C VAL A 619 -26.40 21.15 -21.08
N GLU A 620 -27.12 21.20 -19.96
CA GLU A 620 -28.56 20.92 -19.90
C GLU A 620 -29.31 22.16 -19.41
N ARG A 621 -30.54 22.35 -19.91
CA ARG A 621 -31.37 23.51 -19.58
C ARG A 621 -32.69 23.07 -18.96
N GLU A 622 -32.77 23.13 -17.63
CA GLU A 622 -33.99 22.82 -16.85
C GLU A 622 -34.01 23.63 -15.55
N PRO A 623 -35.10 24.36 -15.23
CA PRO A 623 -35.23 25.84 -15.27
C PRO A 623 -33.98 26.73 -15.03
N GLU A 624 -32.89 26.21 -14.46
CA GLU A 624 -31.56 26.83 -14.38
C GLU A 624 -30.62 26.19 -15.43
N LEU A 625 -29.46 26.81 -15.69
CA LEU A 625 -28.45 26.23 -16.59
C LEU A 625 -27.58 25.26 -15.78
N LYS A 626 -27.68 23.97 -16.08
CA LYS A 626 -26.88 22.94 -15.44
C LYS A 626 -25.71 22.59 -16.35
N VAL A 627 -24.50 22.79 -15.87
CA VAL A 627 -23.28 22.34 -16.55
C VAL A 627 -22.75 21.13 -15.81
N SER A 628 -22.62 20.02 -16.52
CA SER A 628 -22.00 18.81 -16.01
C SER A 628 -20.69 18.57 -16.76
N ALA A 629 -19.64 18.18 -16.05
CA ALA A 629 -18.35 17.86 -16.63
C ALA A 629 -17.97 16.45 -16.23
N ARG A 630 -17.74 15.59 -17.22
CA ARG A 630 -17.17 14.26 -17.03
C ARG A 630 -15.67 14.41 -16.97
N VAL A 631 -15.09 14.11 -15.82
CA VAL A 631 -13.65 13.98 -15.63
C VAL A 631 -13.28 12.53 -15.93
N ARG A 632 -12.23 12.30 -16.71
CA ARG A 632 -11.71 10.96 -17.05
C ARG A 632 -10.21 10.91 -16.78
N ASN A 633 -9.69 9.76 -16.39
CA ASN A 633 -8.25 9.54 -16.24
C ASN A 633 -7.75 8.59 -17.33
N LEU A 634 -6.98 9.13 -18.27
CA LEU A 634 -6.42 8.43 -19.43
C LEU A 634 -4.94 8.07 -19.22
N GLY A 635 -4.44 8.27 -18.01
CA GLY A 635 -3.09 7.94 -17.65
C GLY A 635 -3.00 6.52 -17.13
N ASP A 636 -1.79 6.10 -16.81
CA ASP A 636 -1.49 4.74 -16.36
C ASP A 636 -1.54 4.60 -14.83
N ALA A 637 -1.95 5.64 -14.09
CA ALA A 637 -2.07 5.60 -12.63
C ALA A 637 -3.37 6.25 -12.12
N PRO A 638 -3.96 5.77 -11.01
CA PRO A 638 -5.18 6.33 -10.43
C PRO A 638 -4.97 7.75 -9.88
N VAL A 639 -6.06 8.53 -9.78
CA VAL A 639 -6.09 9.83 -9.12
C VAL A 639 -7.12 9.82 -7.99
N PRO A 640 -6.73 10.08 -6.74
CA PRO A 640 -7.63 10.17 -5.59
C PRO A 640 -8.73 11.24 -5.73
N PRO A 641 -9.73 11.25 -4.82
CA PRO A 641 -10.73 12.31 -4.74
C PRO A 641 -10.10 13.71 -4.55
N GLY A 642 -10.83 14.76 -4.94
CA GLY A 642 -10.41 16.15 -4.72
C GLY A 642 -9.80 16.85 -5.93
N VAL A 643 -9.80 16.23 -7.11
CA VAL A 643 -9.40 16.89 -8.36
C VAL A 643 -10.32 18.09 -8.61
N THR A 644 -9.71 19.26 -8.72
CA THR A 644 -10.42 20.52 -8.89
C THR A 644 -10.90 20.72 -10.33
N VAL A 645 -12.18 21.08 -10.50
CA VAL A 645 -12.78 21.41 -11.81
C VAL A 645 -13.37 22.81 -11.74
N SER A 646 -12.82 23.73 -12.53
CA SER A 646 -13.21 25.14 -12.56
C SER A 646 -13.96 25.50 -13.84
N PHE A 647 -14.89 26.44 -13.72
CA PHE A 647 -15.74 26.92 -14.80
C PHE A 647 -15.49 28.42 -15.02
N TYR A 648 -15.35 28.84 -16.27
CA TYR A 648 -15.01 30.20 -16.68
C TYR A 648 -15.98 30.75 -17.74
N ASP A 649 -16.23 32.07 -17.67
CA ASP A 649 -16.81 32.87 -18.75
C ASP A 649 -15.67 33.57 -19.52
N GLY A 650 -15.38 33.07 -20.73
CA GLY A 650 -14.21 33.41 -21.55
C GLY A 650 -13.00 32.49 -21.31
N ASN A 651 -12.05 32.49 -22.25
CA ASN A 651 -10.86 31.65 -22.19
C ASN A 651 -10.02 31.96 -20.93
N PRO A 652 -9.76 30.98 -20.04
CA PRO A 652 -8.95 31.18 -18.83
C PRO A 652 -7.53 31.69 -19.14
N GLU A 653 -6.92 31.26 -20.25
CA GLU A 653 -5.58 31.75 -20.66
C GLU A 653 -5.58 33.24 -21.05
N ASP A 654 -6.74 33.78 -21.46
CA ASP A 654 -6.94 35.18 -21.84
C ASP A 654 -7.62 36.00 -20.73
N SER A 655 -7.47 35.59 -19.46
CA SER A 655 -8.09 36.22 -18.29
C SER A 655 -9.63 36.09 -18.24
N GLY A 656 -10.15 34.92 -18.62
CA GLY A 656 -11.55 34.53 -18.41
C GLY A 656 -12.01 34.76 -16.97
N THR A 657 -13.29 35.06 -16.77
CA THR A 657 -13.84 35.32 -15.44
C THR A 657 -14.27 34.01 -14.79
N PRO A 658 -13.75 33.61 -13.60
CA PRO A 658 -14.21 32.40 -12.92
C PRO A 658 -15.67 32.55 -12.50
N ILE A 659 -16.51 31.57 -12.84
CA ILE A 659 -17.95 31.56 -12.55
C ILE A 659 -18.34 30.49 -11.52
N GLY A 660 -17.49 29.48 -11.29
CA GLY A 660 -17.65 28.51 -10.22
C GLY A 660 -16.60 27.41 -10.26
N GLN A 661 -16.60 26.54 -9.26
CA GLN A 661 -15.66 25.43 -9.10
C GLN A 661 -16.33 24.30 -8.31
N THR A 662 -15.91 23.07 -8.59
CA THR A 662 -16.29 21.84 -7.88
C THR A 662 -15.07 20.92 -7.80
N GLN A 663 -15.19 19.78 -7.11
CA GLN A 663 -14.15 18.77 -7.01
C GLN A 663 -14.70 17.36 -7.29
N THR A 664 -13.85 16.45 -7.75
CA THR A 664 -14.17 15.02 -7.78
C THR A 664 -14.32 14.50 -6.35
N THR A 665 -15.24 13.56 -6.15
CA THR A 665 -15.57 13.04 -4.81
C THR A 665 -15.14 11.58 -4.59
N ARG A 666 -14.48 10.99 -5.59
CA ARG A 666 -14.01 9.60 -5.57
C ARG A 666 -12.69 9.47 -6.31
N THR A 667 -11.99 8.37 -6.06
CA THR A 667 -10.83 7.94 -6.86
C THR A 667 -11.24 7.77 -8.32
N LEU A 668 -10.33 8.15 -9.22
CA LEU A 668 -10.42 8.03 -10.66
C LEU A 668 -9.32 7.06 -11.10
N ASP A 669 -9.67 5.78 -11.22
CA ASP A 669 -8.73 4.76 -11.68
C ASP A 669 -8.19 5.02 -13.08
N VAL A 670 -7.21 4.21 -13.48
CA VAL A 670 -6.83 4.11 -14.89
C VAL A 670 -8.08 3.81 -15.71
N LEU A 671 -8.37 4.67 -16.68
CA LEU A 671 -9.59 4.65 -17.51
C LEU A 671 -10.90 4.92 -16.74
N GLY A 672 -10.82 5.27 -15.47
CA GLY A 672 -11.94 5.68 -14.64
C GLY A 672 -12.49 7.04 -15.05
N SER A 673 -13.77 7.27 -14.74
CA SER A 673 -14.45 8.54 -15.00
C SER A 673 -15.40 8.91 -13.86
N THR A 674 -15.66 10.21 -13.67
CA THR A 674 -16.67 10.69 -12.74
C THR A 674 -17.35 11.94 -13.28
N MET A 675 -18.58 12.20 -12.82
CA MET A 675 -19.32 13.41 -13.18
C MET A 675 -19.21 14.42 -12.05
N VAL A 676 -18.95 15.67 -12.42
CA VAL A 676 -19.10 16.82 -11.52
C VAL A 676 -20.11 17.79 -12.11
N GLU A 677 -20.83 18.52 -11.26
CA GLU A 677 -21.95 19.37 -11.70
C GLU A 677 -21.88 20.75 -11.06
N LEU A 678 -22.21 21.78 -11.85
CA LEU A 678 -22.37 23.15 -11.38
C LEU A 678 -23.67 23.75 -11.93
N ASN A 679 -24.53 24.21 -11.03
CA ASN A 679 -25.74 24.96 -11.38
C ASN A 679 -25.40 26.44 -11.53
N LEU A 680 -25.54 26.96 -12.75
CA LEU A 680 -25.28 28.34 -13.08
C LEU A 680 -26.57 29.17 -13.03
N GLN A 681 -26.49 30.30 -12.32
CA GLN A 681 -27.58 31.27 -12.20
C GLN A 681 -27.71 32.17 -13.43
N THR A 682 -26.62 32.32 -14.20
CA THR A 682 -26.55 33.13 -15.42
C THR A 682 -25.74 32.41 -16.48
N GLU A 683 -26.20 32.52 -17.72
CA GLU A 683 -25.56 31.91 -18.89
C GLU A 683 -24.27 32.67 -19.25
N PRO A 684 -23.11 32.00 -19.35
CA PRO A 684 -21.85 32.62 -19.74
C PRO A 684 -21.86 32.98 -21.23
N SER A 685 -21.03 33.95 -21.61
CA SER A 685 -20.87 34.35 -23.02
C SER A 685 -20.06 33.32 -23.83
N GLU A 686 -19.03 32.75 -23.22
CA GLU A 686 -18.26 31.62 -23.74
C GLU A 686 -17.90 30.70 -22.57
N LEU A 687 -18.41 29.47 -22.54
CA LEU A 687 -18.13 28.53 -21.44
C LEU A 687 -16.80 27.80 -21.68
N TYR A 688 -15.91 27.89 -20.70
CA TYR A 688 -14.71 27.06 -20.61
C TYR A 688 -14.72 26.28 -19.29
N VAL A 689 -14.25 25.04 -19.32
CA VAL A 689 -14.08 24.18 -18.14
C VAL A 689 -12.65 23.68 -18.10
N VAL A 690 -12.03 23.71 -16.93
CA VAL A 690 -10.64 23.30 -16.70
C VAL A 690 -10.61 22.24 -15.59
N VAL A 691 -9.98 21.09 -15.85
CA VAL A 691 -9.71 20.07 -14.82
C VAL A 691 -8.32 20.25 -14.27
N ASN A 692 -8.14 19.90 -12.99
CA ASN A 692 -6.91 20.10 -12.25
C ASN A 692 -6.45 21.56 -12.28
N ASP A 693 -7.42 22.47 -12.15
CA ASP A 693 -7.19 23.93 -12.14
C ASP A 693 -6.71 24.40 -10.76
N ASP A 694 -5.61 23.81 -10.29
CA ASP A 694 -4.88 24.22 -9.10
C ASP A 694 -3.46 24.67 -9.50
N GLU A 695 -3.08 25.90 -9.15
CA GLU A 695 -1.73 26.42 -9.37
C GLU A 695 -0.80 26.17 -8.17
N SER A 696 -1.27 25.43 -7.15
CA SER A 696 -0.50 25.10 -5.94
C SER A 696 0.51 23.97 -6.19
N ALA A 697 1.45 23.80 -5.25
CA ALA A 697 2.38 22.67 -5.28
C ALA A 697 1.71 21.30 -5.09
N ASN A 698 0.41 21.28 -4.76
CA ASN A 698 -0.41 20.09 -4.58
C ASN A 698 -1.30 19.79 -5.80
N ALA A 699 -1.14 20.53 -6.91
CA ALA A 699 -1.82 20.21 -8.15
C ALA A 699 -1.43 18.80 -8.62
N TRP A 700 -2.41 18.04 -9.11
CA TRP A 700 -2.16 16.68 -9.56
C TRP A 700 -1.20 16.70 -10.73
N LYS A 701 -0.08 15.98 -10.67
CA LYS A 701 0.83 15.95 -11.80
C LYS A 701 0.43 14.90 -12.81
N GLU A 702 -0.06 15.38 -13.93
CA GLU A 702 -0.49 14.59 -15.06
C GLU A 702 0.64 14.44 -16.09
N CYS A 703 0.61 13.37 -16.88
CA CYS A 703 1.56 13.19 -17.98
C CYS A 703 1.28 14.13 -19.16
N ARG A 704 0.04 14.63 -19.28
CA ARG A 704 -0.39 15.63 -20.25
C ARG A 704 -1.24 16.66 -19.53
N MET A 705 -0.86 17.93 -19.68
CA MET A 705 -1.57 19.06 -19.08
C MET A 705 -2.17 19.98 -20.15
N ASP A 706 -1.84 19.75 -21.42
CA ASP A 706 -2.30 20.54 -22.56
C ASP A 706 -3.71 20.16 -23.04
N ASN A 707 -4.33 19.17 -22.39
CA ASN A 707 -5.66 18.63 -22.65
C ASN A 707 -6.65 18.83 -21.48
N ASN A 708 -6.28 19.64 -20.49
CA ASN A 708 -7.11 19.90 -19.29
C ASN A 708 -8.24 20.90 -19.52
N VAL A 709 -8.26 21.59 -20.67
CA VAL A 709 -9.19 22.68 -20.96
C VAL A 709 -10.15 22.26 -22.08
N VAL A 710 -11.45 22.39 -21.82
CA VAL A 710 -12.51 22.25 -22.83
C VAL A 710 -13.25 23.57 -22.98
N GLY A 711 -13.19 24.15 -24.18
CA GLY A 711 -13.94 25.34 -24.56
C GLY A 711 -13.46 25.97 -25.87
N PRO A 712 -14.22 26.92 -26.45
CA PRO A 712 -15.53 27.36 -25.98
C PRO A 712 -16.59 26.27 -26.25
N VAL A 713 -17.37 25.93 -25.23
CA VAL A 713 -18.54 25.03 -25.36
C VAL A 713 -19.71 25.88 -25.81
N GLU A 714 -20.34 25.53 -26.95
CA GLU A 714 -21.53 26.25 -27.40
C GLU A 714 -22.67 26.03 -26.38
N PRO A 715 -23.23 27.10 -25.77
CA PRO A 715 -24.48 26.98 -25.06
C PRO A 715 -25.59 26.64 -26.06
N LEU A 716 -26.42 25.64 -25.74
CA LEU A 716 -27.55 25.19 -26.57
C LEU A 716 -28.48 26.32 -27.05
#